data_AF-A0A2Z5FX24-F1
#
_entry.id   AF-A0A2Z5FX24-F1
#
_cell.length_a   1.000
_cell.length_b   1.000
_cell.length_c   1.000
_cell.angle_alpha   90.00
_cell.angle_beta   90.00
_cell.angle_gamma   90.00
#
_symmetry.space_group_name_H-M   'P 1'
#
loop_
_entity.id
_entity.type
_entity.pdbx_description
1 polymer ?
#
loop_
_entity_poly.entity_id
_entity_poly.type
_entity_poly.pdbx_seq_one_letter_code
_entity_poly.pdbx_strand_id
1 'polypeptide(L)'
;MQVLDDVRYALRQFAKAPGFTITAILTLALGIGATTAIFTLVHAVLLKSLPVVNPDELYRVGNEENCCVNGGMQDNWTLFSYEQYKQFRDNNSGFATLAGFQSGQTLIGVRRNGSNKPAESFKSEYVSGNYFSTFGIGPYIGRTLTMNDDTKGAPPAAMMSFRTWQEKFGKDPSVVGAGFVINGQPFTIVGITPPGFFGDRVQSNPPGFFLPLNVEPLVAPTSSILEDASLDWLDLIGRIKTGANTSSMEAQMQVQLKQFLLSPLSKVEDRDKPLVAKQTLHFSHGGNGVQMMRDEYKDGLHLLMWVSAFVLLIACANLANLMLVRATTRQQQTSVRSALGAPRFRLVRQALTESIVLAVLGGTAGIALAFAGTKIILRLAFRNDYVPIQASPSLPVLAFALGVAILTGVLFGVAPAWITAKANPVEALRGANRSTGRDGGWGQKSLVVIQAALSLVLLCAAGLLTRSLSNLQHQNFGFDTANRYILHIDPQMAGYKPSQLEALYRQLNGNLSAIVGVKQVSFSLYTPMEGDNWGEGVYIDGEAPPPPGTPDHGASWVRVSPHYFETIGTKIVEGRANNEQDTATTRNIAVVNRFFEQKYFKDGHAIGKHFSNDIKNPGWFEIVGVTEDTRYQGPTSKMRPMYFLAQGQSVHSSEPRYQQFEDRSQYLNAIAIQTAGPVPNLEAQVRRALAQVNPDLALIDFNTFAEQVKGNFTQQVMIAKLTSFFGILALVLASIGLYGVTAYSVERRTSEIGIRMALGADRMNVLRLVLRSAFLQVGIGLVIGIPVTIFGGRIMASQLFGVKSYDPLILCVTIIVLAAAAFVAALVPARRAAGLEPMRALRME
;
A
#
# COMPACT_ATOMS: atom_id res chain seq x y z
N MET A 1 -25.72 39.34 16.99
CA MET A 1 -25.04 40.58 16.55
C MET A 1 -23.54 40.57 16.85
N GLN A 2 -23.07 40.30 18.08
CA GLN A 2 -21.66 40.52 18.44
C GLN A 2 -20.59 39.64 17.73
N VAL A 3 -20.88 38.37 17.39
CA VAL A 3 -19.89 37.49 16.71
C VAL A 3 -19.64 37.89 15.26
N LEU A 4 -20.67 38.36 14.55
CA LEU A 4 -20.56 38.85 13.17
C LEU A 4 -19.67 40.09 13.10
N ASP A 5 -19.73 40.96 14.11
CA ASP A 5 -18.87 42.13 14.21
C ASP A 5 -17.42 41.75 14.50
N ASP A 6 -17.19 40.75 15.36
CA ASP A 6 -15.85 40.20 15.64
C ASP A 6 -15.22 39.57 14.36
N VAL A 7 -16.02 38.86 13.55
CA VAL A 7 -15.57 38.31 12.25
C VAL A 7 -15.26 39.42 11.23
N ARG A 8 -16.14 40.41 11.08
CA ARG A 8 -15.90 41.56 10.17
C ARG A 8 -14.64 42.34 10.59
N TYR A 9 -14.42 42.48 11.89
CA TYR A 9 -13.22 43.10 12.42
C TYR A 9 -11.97 42.28 12.08
N ALA A 10 -12.00 40.96 12.28
CA ALA A 10 -10.89 40.07 11.94
C ALA A 10 -10.49 40.19 10.45
N LEU A 11 -11.47 40.14 9.54
CA LEU A 11 -11.24 40.26 8.10
C LEU A 11 -10.60 41.61 7.71
N ARG A 12 -11.06 42.71 8.30
CA ARG A 12 -10.45 44.04 8.08
C ARG A 12 -9.01 44.09 8.60
N GLN A 13 -8.73 43.44 9.72
CA GLN A 13 -7.38 43.36 10.28
C GLN A 13 -6.43 42.50 9.44
N PHE A 14 -6.94 41.47 8.76
CA PHE A 14 -6.17 40.65 7.84
C PHE A 14 -5.84 41.40 6.55
N ALA A 15 -6.78 42.17 6.00
CA ALA A 15 -6.54 43.02 4.83
C ALA A 15 -5.46 44.09 5.07
N LYS A 16 -5.34 44.60 6.30
CA LYS A 16 -4.30 45.58 6.69
C LYS A 16 -2.91 44.96 6.89
N ALA A 17 -2.80 43.64 6.95
CA ALA A 17 -1.54 42.93 7.16
C ALA A 17 -1.43 41.72 6.21
N PRO A 18 -1.32 41.97 4.88
CA PRO A 18 -1.39 40.91 3.87
C PRO A 18 -0.25 39.89 4.00
N GLY A 19 0.98 40.33 4.27
CA GLY A 19 2.13 39.42 4.41
C GLY A 19 1.96 38.39 5.54
N PHE A 20 1.49 38.84 6.70
CA PHE A 20 1.16 37.95 7.83
C PHE A 20 0.06 36.96 7.44
N THR A 21 -1.04 37.48 6.87
CA THR A 21 -2.23 36.69 6.56
C THR A 21 -1.91 35.60 5.55
N ILE A 22 -1.19 35.94 4.47
CA ILE A 22 -0.77 34.98 3.44
C ILE A 22 0.13 33.90 4.03
N THR A 23 1.14 34.29 4.83
CA THR A 23 2.08 33.34 5.44
C THR A 23 1.36 32.37 6.39
N ALA A 24 0.43 32.89 7.20
CA ALA A 24 -0.36 32.09 8.12
C ALA A 24 -1.32 31.13 7.39
N ILE A 25 -2.03 31.60 6.37
CA ILE A 25 -2.93 30.77 5.55
C ILE A 25 -2.13 29.67 4.84
N LEU A 26 -1.00 29.97 4.22
CA LEU A 26 -0.17 28.96 3.54
C LEU A 26 0.37 27.91 4.51
N THR A 27 0.86 28.34 5.68
CA THR A 27 1.35 27.43 6.72
C THR A 27 0.25 26.47 7.20
N LEU A 28 -0.94 27.01 7.46
CA LEU A 28 -2.11 26.23 7.85
C LEU A 28 -2.60 25.31 6.73
N ALA A 29 -2.64 25.81 5.49
CA ALA A 29 -3.06 25.03 4.34
C ALA A 29 -2.16 23.82 4.11
N LEU A 30 -0.84 23.97 4.28
CA LEU A 30 0.11 22.87 4.17
C LEU A 30 -0.06 21.85 5.30
N GLY A 31 -0.15 22.30 6.56
CA GLY A 31 -0.33 21.40 7.70
C GLY A 31 -1.68 20.67 7.67
N ILE A 32 -2.78 21.41 7.60
CA ILE A 32 -4.14 20.85 7.57
C ILE A 32 -4.36 20.04 6.30
N GLY A 33 -3.90 20.54 5.14
CA GLY A 33 -4.05 19.85 3.86
C GLY A 33 -3.31 18.52 3.81
N ALA A 34 -2.07 18.47 4.33
CA ALA A 34 -1.32 17.23 4.48
C ALA A 34 -2.05 16.19 5.34
N THR A 35 -2.46 16.57 6.55
CA THR A 35 -3.19 15.68 7.46
C THR A 35 -4.53 15.23 6.87
N THR A 36 -5.24 16.14 6.18
CA THR A 36 -6.50 15.83 5.50
C THR A 36 -6.31 14.86 4.33
N ALA A 37 -5.23 15.00 3.56
CA ALA A 37 -4.91 14.08 2.46
C ALA A 37 -4.61 12.66 2.96
N ILE A 38 -3.80 12.53 4.02
CA ILE A 38 -3.52 11.22 4.64
C ILE A 38 -4.78 10.64 5.28
N PHE A 39 -5.58 11.45 5.98
CA PHE A 39 -6.86 11.01 6.52
C PHE A 39 -7.84 10.57 5.43
N THR A 40 -7.80 11.18 4.25
CA THR A 40 -8.62 10.75 3.10
C THR A 40 -8.25 9.33 2.67
N LEU A 41 -6.96 8.99 2.62
CA LEU A 41 -6.49 7.63 2.32
C LEU A 41 -6.85 6.64 3.43
N VAL A 42 -6.62 7.02 4.70
CA VAL A 42 -7.01 6.21 5.87
C VAL A 42 -8.51 5.96 5.86
N HIS A 43 -9.33 6.97 5.60
CA HIS A 43 -10.76 6.83 5.51
C HIS A 43 -11.13 5.90 4.34
N ALA A 44 -10.55 6.08 3.16
CA ALA A 44 -10.88 5.28 1.99
C ALA A 44 -10.45 3.81 2.09
N VAL A 45 -9.33 3.51 2.77
CA VAL A 45 -8.74 2.16 2.83
C VAL A 45 -9.10 1.44 4.14
N LEU A 46 -9.10 2.15 5.27
CA LEU A 46 -9.25 1.52 6.60
C LEU A 46 -10.66 1.65 7.20
N LEU A 47 -11.45 2.66 6.80
CA LEU A 47 -12.72 2.99 7.47
C LEU A 47 -13.95 2.90 6.57
N LYS A 48 -13.80 3.07 5.25
CA LYS A 48 -14.93 3.11 4.32
C LYS A 48 -15.40 1.68 4.03
N SER A 49 -16.65 1.42 4.36
CA SER A 49 -17.32 0.17 4.01
C SER A 49 -17.53 0.03 2.50
N LEU A 50 -17.75 -1.23 2.07
CA LEU A 50 -18.10 -1.54 0.69
C LEU A 50 -19.37 -0.77 0.27
N PRO A 51 -19.50 -0.43 -1.02
CA PRO A 51 -20.70 0.23 -1.56
C PRO A 51 -21.85 -0.78 -1.73
N VAL A 52 -22.31 -1.33 -0.61
CA VAL A 52 -23.29 -2.43 -0.50
C VAL A 52 -24.42 -2.03 0.46
N VAL A 53 -25.55 -2.73 0.41
CA VAL A 53 -26.69 -2.44 1.28
C VAL A 53 -26.42 -2.96 2.69
N ASN A 54 -26.65 -2.12 3.71
CA ASN A 54 -26.49 -2.43 5.14
C ASN A 54 -25.19 -3.22 5.45
N PRO A 55 -24.00 -2.59 5.31
CA PRO A 55 -22.71 -3.28 5.49
C PRO A 55 -22.50 -3.84 6.90
N ASP A 56 -23.12 -3.25 7.93
CA ASP A 56 -22.98 -3.69 9.33
C ASP A 56 -23.58 -5.09 9.60
N GLU A 57 -24.48 -5.55 8.73
CA GLU A 57 -25.07 -6.90 8.82
C GLU A 57 -24.23 -7.97 8.11
N LEU A 58 -23.16 -7.59 7.40
CA LEU A 58 -22.30 -8.54 6.70
C LEU A 58 -21.22 -9.06 7.64
N TYR A 59 -21.09 -10.38 7.70
CA TYR A 59 -20.06 -11.09 8.44
C TYR A 59 -19.32 -12.04 7.51
N ARG A 60 -18.00 -12.03 7.61
CA ARG A 60 -17.10 -12.97 6.95
C ARG A 60 -16.88 -14.16 7.85
N VAL A 61 -16.90 -15.35 7.27
CA VAL A 61 -16.44 -16.58 7.90
C VAL A 61 -14.94 -16.67 7.64
N GLY A 62 -14.13 -16.48 8.68
CA GLY A 62 -12.69 -16.26 8.59
C GLY A 62 -12.28 -14.87 9.07
N ASN A 63 -11.05 -14.76 9.59
CA ASN A 63 -10.48 -13.51 10.10
C ASN A 63 -9.03 -13.28 9.67
N GLU A 64 -8.44 -14.20 8.90
CA GLU A 64 -7.11 -14.03 8.32
C GLU A 64 -7.19 -13.58 6.87
N GLU A 65 -6.05 -13.19 6.33
CA GLU A 65 -5.90 -12.96 4.91
C GLU A 65 -5.18 -14.16 4.32
N ASN A 66 -5.91 -14.92 3.50
CA ASN A 66 -5.38 -15.97 2.65
C ASN A 66 -5.95 -15.74 1.26
N CYS A 67 -5.24 -16.17 0.23
CA CYS A 67 -5.66 -16.01 -1.15
C CYS A 67 -5.45 -17.28 -1.94
N CYS A 68 -5.98 -17.28 -3.15
CA CYS A 68 -5.78 -18.32 -4.15
C CYS A 68 -6.39 -19.66 -3.73
N VAL A 69 -5.61 -20.74 -3.81
CA VAL A 69 -6.07 -22.11 -3.58
C VAL A 69 -5.14 -22.73 -2.56
N ASN A 70 -5.70 -23.10 -1.41
CA ASN A 70 -4.98 -23.77 -0.33
C ASN A 70 -5.38 -25.25 -0.28
N GLY A 71 -4.52 -26.07 0.32
CA GLY A 71 -4.84 -27.44 0.67
C GLY A 71 -4.24 -27.78 2.03
N GLY A 72 -4.73 -28.87 2.63
CA GLY A 72 -4.30 -29.29 3.96
C GLY A 72 -4.96 -28.49 5.09
N MET A 73 -4.34 -28.49 6.27
CA MET A 73 -4.87 -27.82 7.45
C MET A 73 -4.46 -26.34 7.48
N GLN A 74 -5.36 -25.46 7.91
CA GLN A 74 -5.14 -24.01 7.98
C GLN A 74 -4.78 -23.52 9.39
N ASP A 75 -4.99 -24.35 10.41
CA ASP A 75 -5.05 -23.99 11.85
C ASP A 75 -6.17 -22.99 12.17
N ASN A 76 -6.21 -21.85 11.48
CA ASN A 76 -7.29 -20.87 11.55
C ASN A 76 -7.96 -20.69 10.17
N TRP A 77 -9.16 -21.23 10.04
CA TRP A 77 -9.85 -21.38 8.77
C TRP A 77 -10.43 -20.07 8.25
N THR A 78 -10.08 -19.77 7.00
CA THR A 78 -10.55 -18.58 6.29
C THR A 78 -10.98 -18.88 4.86
N LEU A 79 -10.38 -19.88 4.22
CA LEU A 79 -10.80 -20.37 2.91
C LEU A 79 -11.54 -21.69 3.05
N PHE A 80 -12.48 -21.95 2.15
CA PHE A 80 -13.31 -23.14 2.20
C PHE A 80 -13.44 -23.76 0.81
N SER A 81 -13.59 -25.09 0.76
CA SER A 81 -13.95 -25.78 -0.47
C SER A 81 -15.42 -25.54 -0.83
N TYR A 82 -15.78 -25.80 -2.09
CA TYR A 82 -17.17 -25.66 -2.56
C TYR A 82 -18.14 -26.57 -1.79
N GLU A 83 -17.72 -27.78 -1.41
CA GLU A 83 -18.53 -28.69 -0.62
C GLU A 83 -18.78 -28.16 0.81
N GLN A 84 -17.76 -27.61 1.46
CA GLN A 84 -17.91 -26.96 2.76
C GLN A 84 -18.82 -25.74 2.68
N TYR A 85 -18.67 -24.91 1.64
CA TYR A 85 -19.55 -23.77 1.38
C TYR A 85 -21.02 -24.20 1.31
N LYS A 86 -21.34 -25.23 0.51
CA LYS A 86 -22.71 -25.76 0.43
C LYS A 86 -23.21 -26.22 1.78
N GLN A 87 -22.40 -26.98 2.53
CA GLN A 87 -22.79 -27.45 3.85
C GLN A 87 -23.10 -26.30 4.82
N PHE A 88 -22.27 -25.26 4.85
CA PHE A 88 -22.51 -24.08 5.68
C PHE A 88 -23.73 -23.28 5.22
N ARG A 89 -23.90 -23.10 3.91
CA ARG A 89 -25.05 -22.38 3.34
C ARG A 89 -26.36 -23.09 3.66
N ASP A 90 -26.39 -24.42 3.58
CA ASP A 90 -27.61 -25.20 3.71
C ASP A 90 -27.92 -25.55 5.19
N ASN A 91 -26.91 -25.57 6.08
CA ASN A 91 -27.05 -25.93 7.50
C ASN A 91 -26.73 -24.80 8.49
N ASN A 92 -27.00 -23.54 8.12
CA ASN A 92 -26.91 -22.42 9.06
C ASN A 92 -28.31 -21.90 9.44
N SER A 93 -28.48 -21.51 10.71
CA SER A 93 -29.72 -20.89 11.19
C SER A 93 -29.61 -19.37 11.33
N GLY A 94 -28.39 -18.84 11.42
CA GLY A 94 -28.13 -17.43 11.75
C GLY A 94 -27.92 -16.49 10.56
N PHE A 95 -27.49 -16.98 9.38
CA PHE A 95 -27.39 -16.14 8.18
C PHE A 95 -28.74 -16.11 7.43
N ALA A 96 -29.10 -14.94 6.92
CA ALA A 96 -30.20 -14.77 5.97
C ALA A 96 -29.77 -15.25 4.57
N THR A 97 -28.54 -14.92 4.18
CA THR A 97 -27.87 -15.42 2.97
C THR A 97 -26.39 -15.61 3.25
N LEU A 98 -25.77 -16.60 2.61
CA LEU A 98 -24.32 -16.86 2.65
C LEU A 98 -23.80 -17.03 1.22
N ALA A 99 -22.97 -16.10 0.77
CA ALA A 99 -22.33 -16.13 -0.53
C ALA A 99 -20.93 -16.74 -0.43
N GLY A 100 -20.56 -17.50 -1.45
CA GLY A 100 -19.19 -17.99 -1.65
C GLY A 100 -18.63 -17.38 -2.93
N PHE A 101 -17.39 -16.95 -2.89
CA PHE A 101 -16.72 -16.34 -4.04
C PHE A 101 -15.23 -16.64 -4.00
N GLN A 102 -14.60 -16.63 -5.16
CA GLN A 102 -13.20 -16.98 -5.32
C GLN A 102 -12.29 -16.05 -4.49
N SER A 103 -11.35 -16.62 -3.74
CA SER A 103 -10.42 -15.82 -2.94
C SER A 103 -9.30 -15.16 -3.75
N GLY A 104 -9.04 -15.65 -4.96
CA GLY A 104 -8.19 -14.99 -5.95
C GLY A 104 -9.01 -14.44 -7.12
N GLN A 105 -8.35 -13.75 -8.04
CA GLN A 105 -8.94 -13.43 -9.35
C GLN A 105 -8.40 -14.39 -10.40
N THR A 106 -9.26 -14.90 -11.27
CA THR A 106 -8.84 -15.66 -12.45
C THR A 106 -8.81 -14.75 -13.66
N LEU A 107 -7.73 -14.79 -14.42
CA LEU A 107 -7.66 -14.14 -15.72
C LEU A 107 -8.47 -14.97 -16.73
N ILE A 108 -9.14 -14.31 -17.67
CA ILE A 108 -9.91 -14.94 -18.74
C ILE A 108 -9.66 -14.22 -20.06
N GLY A 109 -9.57 -14.99 -21.15
CA GLY A 109 -9.58 -14.47 -22.51
C GLY A 109 -11.01 -14.23 -22.97
N VAL A 110 -11.36 -12.97 -23.29
CA VAL A 110 -12.71 -12.58 -23.70
C VAL A 110 -12.69 -11.98 -25.10
N ARG A 111 -13.62 -12.43 -25.94
CA ARG A 111 -13.89 -11.88 -27.27
C ARG A 111 -15.39 -11.79 -27.52
N ARG A 112 -15.87 -10.69 -28.09
CA ARG A 112 -17.28 -10.60 -28.55
C ARG A 112 -17.49 -11.56 -29.72
N ASN A 113 -18.54 -12.38 -29.66
CA ASN A 113 -18.81 -13.35 -30.74
C ASN A 113 -19.01 -12.62 -32.08
N GLY A 114 -18.44 -13.15 -33.16
CA GLY A 114 -18.43 -12.53 -34.49
C GLY A 114 -17.43 -11.38 -34.68
N SER A 115 -16.61 -11.03 -33.68
CA SER A 115 -15.53 -10.05 -33.82
C SER A 115 -14.27 -10.66 -34.44
N ASN A 116 -13.63 -9.92 -35.37
CA ASN A 116 -12.33 -10.24 -35.96
C ASN A 116 -11.14 -9.80 -35.09
N LYS A 117 -11.39 -9.17 -33.93
CA LYS A 117 -10.32 -8.80 -32.98
C LYS A 117 -9.88 -10.03 -32.17
N PRO A 118 -8.59 -10.19 -31.83
CA PRO A 118 -8.13 -11.26 -30.95
C PRO A 118 -8.75 -11.14 -29.56
N ALA A 119 -8.68 -12.22 -28.78
CA ALA A 119 -9.12 -12.20 -27.39
C ALA A 119 -8.32 -11.18 -26.56
N GLU A 120 -9.02 -10.47 -25.67
CA GLU A 120 -8.41 -9.59 -24.67
C GLU A 120 -8.47 -10.26 -23.30
N SER A 121 -7.41 -10.13 -22.50
CA SER A 121 -7.38 -10.65 -21.13
C SER A 121 -8.13 -9.74 -20.17
N PHE A 122 -8.95 -10.33 -19.31
CA PHE A 122 -9.65 -9.65 -18.23
C PHE A 122 -9.53 -10.43 -16.93
N LYS A 123 -9.41 -9.71 -15.82
CA LYS A 123 -9.62 -10.31 -14.51
C LYS A 123 -11.10 -10.65 -14.33
N SER A 124 -11.37 -11.81 -13.75
CA SER A 124 -12.70 -12.31 -13.43
C SER A 124 -12.72 -12.95 -12.06
N GLU A 125 -13.92 -13.19 -11.57
CA GLU A 125 -14.16 -13.79 -10.26
C GLU A 125 -15.33 -14.78 -10.37
N TYR A 126 -15.13 -15.99 -9.85
CA TYR A 126 -16.24 -16.92 -9.66
C TYR A 126 -17.03 -16.56 -8.42
N VAL A 127 -18.35 -16.49 -8.55
CA VAL A 127 -19.27 -16.06 -7.49
C VAL A 127 -20.46 -16.99 -7.42
N SER A 128 -20.96 -17.24 -6.21
CA SER A 128 -22.18 -18.03 -6.03
C SER A 128 -23.40 -17.30 -6.59
N GLY A 129 -24.44 -18.05 -6.95
CA GLY A 129 -25.66 -17.48 -7.53
C GLY A 129 -26.39 -16.46 -6.63
N ASN A 130 -26.13 -16.46 -5.32
CA ASN A 130 -26.66 -15.50 -4.35
C ASN A 130 -25.67 -14.40 -3.95
N TYR A 131 -24.56 -14.22 -4.67
CA TYR A 131 -23.54 -13.20 -4.38
C TYR A 131 -24.13 -11.79 -4.41
N PHE A 132 -24.72 -11.38 -5.54
CA PHE A 132 -25.27 -10.03 -5.69
C PHE A 132 -26.40 -9.74 -4.70
N SER A 133 -27.28 -10.71 -4.43
CA SER A 133 -28.36 -10.55 -3.46
C SER A 133 -27.85 -10.44 -2.02
N THR A 134 -26.78 -11.16 -1.66
CA THR A 134 -26.14 -11.06 -0.34
C THR A 134 -25.60 -9.65 -0.09
N PHE A 135 -24.96 -9.05 -1.09
CA PHE A 135 -24.48 -7.66 -1.04
C PHE A 135 -25.57 -6.60 -1.30
N GLY A 136 -26.79 -7.02 -1.63
CA GLY A 136 -27.90 -6.11 -1.97
C GLY A 136 -27.66 -5.30 -3.25
N ILE A 137 -26.93 -5.87 -4.21
CA ILE A 137 -26.56 -5.23 -5.48
C ILE A 137 -27.58 -5.59 -6.56
N GLY A 138 -28.20 -4.57 -7.14
CA GLY A 138 -29.05 -4.69 -8.33
C GLY A 138 -28.28 -4.43 -9.64
N PRO A 139 -28.80 -4.87 -10.79
CA PRO A 139 -28.18 -4.60 -12.09
C PRO A 139 -28.36 -3.13 -12.50
N TYR A 140 -27.38 -2.56 -13.19
CA TYR A 140 -27.55 -1.27 -13.89
C TYR A 140 -28.39 -1.44 -15.15
N ILE A 141 -28.11 -2.49 -15.92
CA ILE A 141 -28.84 -2.93 -17.11
C ILE A 141 -28.93 -4.46 -17.08
N GLY A 142 -30.06 -5.03 -17.50
CA GLY A 142 -30.25 -6.48 -17.55
C GLY A 142 -30.66 -7.06 -16.19
N ARG A 143 -30.10 -8.21 -15.83
CA ARG A 143 -30.32 -8.91 -14.56
C ARG A 143 -29.01 -9.29 -13.86
N THR A 144 -29.06 -9.55 -12.56
CA THR A 144 -27.95 -10.16 -11.83
C THR A 144 -27.90 -11.66 -12.09
N LEU A 145 -26.76 -12.28 -11.73
CA LEU A 145 -26.68 -13.73 -11.55
C LEU A 145 -27.59 -14.16 -10.39
N THR A 146 -28.15 -15.35 -10.51
CA THR A 146 -29.08 -15.96 -9.56
C THR A 146 -28.67 -17.39 -9.25
N MET A 147 -29.29 -18.01 -8.23
CA MET A 147 -29.07 -19.43 -7.93
C MET A 147 -29.35 -20.37 -9.11
N ASN A 148 -30.25 -20.00 -10.04
CA ASN A 148 -30.54 -20.83 -11.22
C ASN A 148 -29.38 -20.83 -12.23
N ASP A 149 -28.62 -19.74 -12.30
CA ASP A 149 -27.43 -19.64 -13.17
C ASP A 149 -26.24 -20.39 -12.58
N ASP A 150 -26.25 -20.62 -11.26
CA ASP A 150 -25.22 -21.33 -10.51
C ASP A 150 -25.65 -22.77 -10.18
N THR A 151 -26.09 -23.48 -11.23
CA THR A 151 -26.39 -24.91 -11.15
C THR A 151 -25.69 -25.68 -12.28
N LYS A 152 -25.39 -26.95 -12.03
CA LYS A 152 -24.74 -27.82 -13.01
C LYS A 152 -25.59 -27.93 -14.28
N GLY A 153 -25.02 -27.54 -15.43
CA GLY A 153 -25.69 -27.58 -16.73
C GLY A 153 -26.55 -26.35 -17.05
N ALA A 154 -26.57 -25.32 -16.19
CA ALA A 154 -27.20 -24.05 -16.52
C ALA A 154 -26.56 -23.41 -17.78
N PRO A 155 -27.33 -22.68 -18.61
CA PRO A 155 -26.77 -21.92 -19.72
C PRO A 155 -25.66 -20.96 -19.24
N PRO A 156 -24.45 -20.96 -19.84
CA PRO A 156 -23.36 -20.12 -19.37
C PRO A 156 -23.70 -18.62 -19.43
N ALA A 157 -23.70 -18.00 -18.25
CA ALA A 157 -24.03 -16.60 -18.05
C ALA A 157 -22.88 -15.87 -17.35
N ALA A 158 -22.69 -14.60 -17.68
CA ALA A 158 -21.70 -13.74 -17.05
C ALA A 158 -22.26 -12.35 -16.81
N MET A 159 -21.80 -11.69 -15.74
CA MET A 159 -22.11 -10.29 -15.47
C MET A 159 -20.88 -9.44 -15.73
N MET A 160 -21.05 -8.33 -16.46
CA MET A 160 -19.94 -7.42 -16.80
C MET A 160 -19.88 -6.27 -15.78
N SER A 161 -18.67 -5.87 -15.39
CA SER A 161 -18.51 -4.69 -14.55
C SER A 161 -18.88 -3.41 -15.31
N PHE A 162 -19.46 -2.42 -14.62
CA PHE A 162 -19.74 -1.10 -15.20
C PHE A 162 -18.49 -0.47 -15.83
N ARG A 163 -17.34 -0.64 -15.19
CA ARG A 163 -16.06 -0.09 -15.64
C ARG A 163 -15.64 -0.70 -16.97
N THR A 164 -15.66 -2.03 -17.09
CA THR A 164 -15.32 -2.73 -18.34
C THR A 164 -16.25 -2.30 -19.46
N TRP A 165 -17.55 -2.23 -19.19
CA TRP A 165 -18.54 -1.77 -20.17
C TRP A 165 -18.27 -0.34 -20.65
N GLN A 166 -17.90 0.57 -19.74
CA GLN A 166 -17.56 1.95 -20.07
C GLN A 166 -16.24 2.10 -20.83
N GLU A 167 -15.17 1.48 -20.34
CA GLU A 167 -13.80 1.68 -20.86
C GLU A 167 -13.53 0.90 -22.15
N LYS A 168 -14.06 -0.32 -22.28
CA LYS A 168 -13.75 -1.22 -23.38
C LYS A 168 -14.85 -1.33 -24.43
N PHE A 169 -16.11 -1.17 -24.01
CA PHE A 169 -17.27 -1.32 -24.89
C PHE A 169 -18.01 0.01 -25.13
N GLY A 170 -17.46 1.14 -24.67
CA GLY A 170 -17.99 2.48 -24.98
C GLY A 170 -19.43 2.71 -24.49
N LYS A 171 -19.88 1.98 -23.46
CA LYS A 171 -21.26 1.97 -22.98
C LYS A 171 -22.30 1.48 -24.00
N ASP A 172 -21.92 0.57 -24.91
CA ASP A 172 -22.82 -0.04 -25.88
C ASP A 172 -23.89 -0.92 -25.17
N PRO A 173 -25.20 -0.56 -25.22
CA PRO A 173 -26.25 -1.33 -24.53
C PRO A 173 -26.49 -2.70 -25.17
N SER A 174 -26.06 -2.92 -26.42
CA SER A 174 -26.19 -4.21 -27.11
C SER A 174 -25.27 -5.30 -26.56
N VAL A 175 -24.42 -4.97 -25.59
CA VAL A 175 -23.60 -5.95 -24.86
C VAL A 175 -24.48 -6.89 -24.03
N VAL A 176 -25.56 -6.40 -23.43
CA VAL A 176 -26.47 -7.25 -22.64
C VAL A 176 -27.33 -8.11 -23.58
N GLY A 177 -27.34 -9.41 -23.33
CA GLY A 177 -27.97 -10.42 -24.18
C GLY A 177 -27.09 -10.88 -25.37
N ALA A 178 -25.94 -10.25 -25.62
CA ALA A 178 -25.02 -10.68 -26.66
C ALA A 178 -24.15 -11.87 -26.23
N GLY A 179 -23.77 -12.67 -27.23
CA GLY A 179 -22.83 -13.78 -27.07
C GLY A 179 -21.37 -13.29 -27.03
N PHE A 180 -20.62 -13.81 -26.07
CA PHE A 180 -19.19 -13.65 -25.91
C PHE A 180 -18.53 -15.02 -25.87
N VAL A 181 -17.26 -15.08 -26.28
CA VAL A 181 -16.41 -16.25 -26.11
C VAL A 181 -15.49 -15.95 -24.93
N ILE A 182 -15.59 -16.75 -23.87
CA ILE A 182 -14.75 -16.69 -22.68
C ILE A 182 -13.98 -18.01 -22.58
N ASN A 183 -12.66 -17.97 -22.67
CA ASN A 183 -11.78 -19.14 -22.71
C ASN A 183 -12.24 -20.22 -23.72
N GLY A 184 -12.60 -19.78 -24.93
CA GLY A 184 -13.11 -20.65 -26.00
C GLY A 184 -14.58 -21.10 -25.84
N GLN A 185 -15.25 -20.75 -24.73
CA GLN A 185 -16.61 -21.18 -24.43
C GLN A 185 -17.64 -20.06 -24.65
N PRO A 186 -18.84 -20.36 -25.17
CA PRO A 186 -19.87 -19.35 -25.40
C PRO A 186 -20.57 -18.96 -24.10
N PHE A 187 -20.61 -17.66 -23.81
CA PHE A 187 -21.29 -17.05 -22.68
C PHE A 187 -22.26 -15.96 -23.14
N THR A 188 -23.36 -15.80 -22.42
CA THR A 188 -24.25 -14.63 -22.58
C THR A 188 -24.01 -13.62 -21.47
N ILE A 189 -23.82 -12.35 -21.82
CA ILE A 189 -23.75 -11.29 -20.82
C ILE A 189 -25.16 -10.94 -20.36
N VAL A 190 -25.53 -11.29 -19.14
CA VAL A 190 -26.91 -11.16 -18.63
C VAL A 190 -27.20 -9.80 -18.00
N GLY A 191 -26.16 -9.05 -17.66
CA GLY A 191 -26.30 -7.71 -17.10
C GLY A 191 -24.98 -7.00 -16.81
N ILE A 192 -25.10 -5.76 -16.39
CA ILE A 192 -23.98 -4.87 -16.05
C ILE A 192 -24.12 -4.43 -14.59
N THR A 193 -23.04 -4.48 -13.82
CA THR A 193 -23.04 -4.04 -12.40
C THR A 193 -23.31 -2.53 -12.27
N PRO A 194 -23.76 -2.02 -11.11
CA PRO A 194 -23.97 -0.58 -10.92
C PRO A 194 -22.65 0.19 -10.83
N PRO A 195 -22.65 1.49 -11.20
CA PRO A 195 -21.48 2.33 -11.04
C PRO A 195 -21.06 2.39 -9.57
N GLY A 196 -19.76 2.21 -9.31
CA GLY A 196 -19.21 2.20 -7.96
C GLY A 196 -19.10 0.82 -7.33
N PHE A 197 -19.76 -0.22 -7.85
CA PHE A 197 -19.52 -1.60 -7.42
C PHE A 197 -18.28 -2.18 -8.11
N PHE A 198 -17.34 -2.70 -7.32
CA PHE A 198 -16.06 -3.23 -7.77
C PHE A 198 -15.74 -4.63 -7.23
N GLY A 199 -16.71 -5.29 -6.59
CA GLY A 199 -16.55 -6.60 -5.95
C GLY A 199 -16.57 -6.54 -4.42
N ASP A 200 -16.19 -7.65 -3.79
CA ASP A 200 -16.17 -7.90 -2.34
C ASP A 200 -14.90 -7.44 -1.64
N ARG A 201 -13.95 -6.84 -2.35
CA ARG A 201 -12.67 -6.38 -1.81
C ARG A 201 -12.15 -5.13 -2.51
N VAL A 202 -11.48 -4.26 -1.75
CA VAL A 202 -10.80 -3.08 -2.29
C VAL A 202 -9.42 -3.49 -2.77
N GLN A 203 -9.23 -3.57 -4.09
CA GLN A 203 -7.98 -4.01 -4.70
C GLN A 203 -7.64 -3.26 -6.00
N SER A 204 -6.39 -3.35 -6.42
CA SER A 204 -5.92 -2.89 -7.73
C SER A 204 -6.50 -3.77 -8.84
N ASN A 205 -7.07 -3.14 -9.87
CA ASN A 205 -7.71 -3.80 -11.03
C ASN A 205 -8.81 -4.79 -10.60
N PRO A 206 -9.96 -4.30 -10.11
CA PRO A 206 -11.10 -5.16 -9.75
C PRO A 206 -11.61 -5.99 -10.94
N PRO A 207 -12.38 -7.08 -10.68
CA PRO A 207 -12.87 -7.97 -11.73
C PRO A 207 -13.66 -7.24 -12.81
N GLY A 208 -13.37 -7.56 -14.07
CA GLY A 208 -14.11 -7.09 -15.23
C GLY A 208 -15.37 -7.91 -15.50
N PHE A 209 -15.38 -9.17 -15.07
CA PHE A 209 -16.48 -10.12 -15.25
C PHE A 209 -16.69 -10.95 -13.97
N PHE A 210 -17.95 -11.29 -13.70
CA PHE A 210 -18.35 -12.20 -12.64
C PHE A 210 -19.03 -13.42 -13.26
N LEU A 211 -18.60 -14.62 -12.85
CA LEU A 211 -19.02 -15.90 -13.40
C LEU A 211 -19.63 -16.78 -12.30
N PRO A 212 -20.71 -17.56 -12.53
CA PRO A 212 -21.19 -18.52 -11.55
C PRO A 212 -20.13 -19.56 -11.14
N LEU A 213 -20.12 -20.02 -9.88
CA LEU A 213 -19.18 -21.07 -9.44
C LEU A 213 -19.29 -22.34 -10.30
N ASN A 214 -20.52 -22.75 -10.65
CA ASN A 214 -20.77 -23.96 -11.44
C ASN A 214 -20.28 -23.91 -12.89
N VAL A 215 -19.81 -22.75 -13.39
CA VAL A 215 -19.17 -22.67 -14.71
C VAL A 215 -17.64 -22.83 -14.66
N GLU A 216 -17.04 -22.92 -13.48
CA GLU A 216 -15.59 -23.13 -13.32
C GLU A 216 -15.08 -24.35 -14.12
N PRO A 217 -15.73 -25.53 -14.09
CA PRO A 217 -15.28 -26.68 -14.88
C PRO A 217 -15.39 -26.47 -16.40
N LEU A 218 -16.25 -25.54 -16.85
CA LEU A 218 -16.38 -25.20 -18.26
C LEU A 218 -15.23 -24.29 -18.72
N VAL A 219 -14.81 -23.37 -17.86
CA VAL A 219 -13.77 -22.36 -18.14
C VAL A 219 -12.36 -22.92 -17.90
N ALA A 220 -12.21 -23.92 -17.02
CA ALA A 220 -10.95 -24.58 -16.66
C ALA A 220 -11.08 -26.14 -16.66
N PRO A 221 -11.43 -26.77 -17.78
CA PRO A 221 -11.83 -28.20 -17.81
C PRO A 221 -10.73 -29.18 -17.41
N THR A 222 -9.46 -28.83 -17.58
CA THR A 222 -8.30 -29.68 -17.24
C THR A 222 -7.73 -29.44 -15.84
N SER A 223 -8.19 -28.38 -15.16
CA SER A 223 -7.68 -28.01 -13.83
C SER A 223 -8.81 -27.68 -12.84
N SER A 224 -10.04 -28.12 -13.13
CA SER A 224 -11.23 -27.79 -12.33
C SER A 224 -11.04 -28.13 -10.86
N ILE A 225 -11.30 -27.13 -10.01
CA ILE A 225 -11.22 -27.26 -8.54
C ILE A 225 -12.60 -27.24 -7.87
N LEU A 226 -13.69 -27.05 -8.63
CA LEU A 226 -15.03 -26.93 -8.07
C LEU A 226 -15.44 -28.14 -7.23
N GLU A 227 -15.23 -29.37 -7.72
CA GLU A 227 -15.64 -30.60 -7.04
C GLU A 227 -14.52 -31.21 -6.16
N ASP A 228 -13.36 -30.56 -6.03
CA ASP A 228 -12.29 -31.04 -5.15
C ASP A 228 -12.41 -30.48 -3.73
N ALA A 229 -13.06 -31.26 -2.87
CA ALA A 229 -13.26 -30.95 -1.46
C ALA A 229 -11.97 -30.81 -0.62
N SER A 230 -10.81 -31.20 -1.16
CA SER A 230 -9.50 -31.06 -0.50
C SER A 230 -8.81 -29.72 -0.76
N LEU A 231 -9.40 -28.89 -1.64
CA LEU A 231 -8.88 -27.59 -2.03
C LEU A 231 -9.82 -26.49 -1.55
N ASP A 232 -9.26 -25.58 -0.76
CA ASP A 232 -9.96 -24.46 -0.17
C ASP A 232 -9.64 -23.19 -0.96
N TRP A 233 -10.67 -22.61 -1.59
CA TRP A 233 -10.47 -21.51 -2.54
C TRP A 233 -11.57 -20.44 -2.50
N LEU A 234 -12.57 -20.62 -1.64
CA LEU A 234 -13.69 -19.70 -1.49
C LEU A 234 -13.58 -18.90 -0.20
N ASP A 235 -13.72 -17.57 -0.33
CA ASP A 235 -14.11 -16.69 0.74
C ASP A 235 -15.63 -16.74 0.93
N LEU A 236 -16.07 -16.64 2.19
CA LEU A 236 -17.49 -16.65 2.52
C LEU A 236 -17.89 -15.36 3.25
N ILE A 237 -18.90 -14.67 2.71
CA ILE A 237 -19.55 -13.54 3.38
C ILE A 237 -21.05 -13.78 3.40
N GLY A 238 -21.65 -13.62 4.57
CA GLY A 238 -23.09 -13.77 4.76
C GLY A 238 -23.70 -12.56 5.46
N ARG A 239 -24.99 -12.36 5.22
CA ARG A 239 -25.81 -11.37 5.93
C ARG A 239 -26.45 -12.04 7.14
N ILE A 240 -26.23 -11.52 8.35
CA ILE A 240 -26.84 -12.07 9.55
C ILE A 240 -28.33 -11.70 9.64
N LYS A 241 -29.15 -12.57 10.23
CA LYS A 241 -30.53 -12.23 10.59
C LYS A 241 -30.54 -11.22 11.73
N THR A 242 -31.52 -10.33 11.73
CA THR A 242 -31.69 -9.34 12.81
C THR A 242 -31.82 -10.05 14.16
N GLY A 243 -30.97 -9.69 15.13
CA GLY A 243 -30.94 -10.27 16.48
C GLY A 243 -30.19 -11.61 16.62
N ALA A 244 -29.52 -12.09 15.57
CA ALA A 244 -28.70 -13.30 15.66
C ALA A 244 -27.47 -13.11 16.57
N ASN A 245 -27.13 -14.12 17.36
CA ASN A 245 -25.94 -14.13 18.21
C ASN A 245 -24.74 -14.67 17.42
N THR A 246 -23.83 -13.78 17.03
CA THR A 246 -22.64 -14.11 16.22
C THR A 246 -21.71 -15.09 16.91
N SER A 247 -21.49 -14.98 18.23
CA SER A 247 -20.65 -15.92 18.98
C SER A 247 -21.21 -17.34 19.00
N SER A 248 -22.54 -17.48 19.09
CA SER A 248 -23.19 -18.80 19.00
C SER A 248 -23.09 -19.39 17.60
N MET A 249 -23.19 -18.55 16.55
CA MET A 249 -23.04 -18.97 15.17
C MET A 249 -21.61 -19.43 14.87
N GLU A 250 -20.62 -18.68 15.32
CA GLU A 250 -19.20 -19.01 15.18
C GLU A 250 -18.90 -20.37 15.82
N ALA A 251 -19.33 -20.58 17.06
CA ALA A 251 -19.15 -21.85 17.76
C ALA A 251 -19.83 -23.03 17.03
N GLN A 252 -21.04 -22.83 16.49
CA GLN A 252 -21.75 -23.86 15.74
C GLN A 252 -21.03 -24.21 14.43
N MET A 253 -20.57 -23.20 13.67
CA MET A 253 -19.84 -23.42 12.42
C MET A 253 -18.46 -24.04 12.66
N GLN A 254 -17.80 -23.72 13.78
CA GLN A 254 -16.55 -24.37 14.15
C GLN A 254 -16.75 -25.87 14.44
N VAL A 255 -17.88 -26.27 15.03
CA VAL A 255 -18.22 -27.69 15.19
C VAL A 255 -18.48 -28.35 13.83
N GLN A 256 -19.24 -27.69 12.94
CA GLN A 256 -19.51 -28.18 11.59
C GLN A 256 -18.24 -28.36 10.77
N LEU A 257 -17.29 -27.42 10.86
CA LEU A 257 -15.97 -27.53 10.23
C LEU A 257 -15.25 -28.80 10.69
N LYS A 258 -15.14 -29.03 12.00
CA LYS A 258 -14.46 -30.22 12.54
C LYS A 258 -15.15 -31.52 12.10
N GLN A 259 -16.48 -31.53 12.07
CA GLN A 259 -17.24 -32.67 11.56
C GLN A 259 -16.98 -32.92 10.09
N PHE A 260 -16.93 -31.88 9.26
CA PHE A 260 -16.58 -31.99 7.85
C PHE A 260 -15.18 -32.58 7.67
N LEU A 261 -14.18 -32.04 8.39
CA LEU A 261 -12.79 -32.50 8.27
C LEU A 261 -12.60 -33.97 8.65
N LEU A 262 -13.40 -34.50 9.57
CA LEU A 262 -13.41 -35.92 9.93
C LEU A 262 -14.24 -36.79 8.98
N SER A 263 -15.07 -36.19 8.13
CA SER A 263 -15.90 -36.92 7.18
C SER A 263 -15.08 -37.43 5.98
N PRO A 264 -15.50 -38.52 5.31
CA PRO A 264 -14.86 -38.98 4.08
C PRO A 264 -14.86 -37.94 2.94
N LEU A 265 -15.78 -36.96 2.99
CA LEU A 265 -15.90 -35.93 1.96
C LEU A 265 -14.73 -34.94 1.97
N SER A 266 -14.09 -34.69 3.12
CA SER A 266 -12.99 -33.72 3.21
C SER A 266 -11.71 -34.17 2.52
N LYS A 267 -11.59 -35.49 2.24
CA LYS A 267 -10.36 -36.13 1.73
C LYS A 267 -9.11 -35.81 2.57
N VAL A 268 -9.27 -35.47 3.84
CA VAL A 268 -8.14 -35.32 4.78
C VAL A 268 -7.44 -36.66 4.95
N GLU A 269 -6.12 -36.68 4.77
CA GLU A 269 -5.31 -37.89 4.97
C GLU A 269 -5.40 -38.40 6.42
N ASP A 270 -5.37 -39.72 6.60
CA ASP A 270 -5.46 -40.33 7.93
C ASP A 270 -4.36 -39.83 8.88
N ARG A 271 -3.17 -39.53 8.35
CA ARG A 271 -2.04 -38.99 9.12
C ARG A 271 -2.33 -37.60 9.70
N ASP A 272 -3.18 -36.81 9.03
CA ASP A 272 -3.46 -35.42 9.37
C ASP A 272 -4.73 -35.25 10.23
N LYS A 273 -5.55 -36.31 10.36
CA LYS A 273 -6.74 -36.32 11.25
C LYS A 273 -6.47 -35.89 12.70
N PRO A 274 -5.33 -36.22 13.33
CA PRO A 274 -5.01 -35.72 14.68
C PRO A 274 -4.91 -34.19 14.77
N LEU A 275 -4.67 -33.48 13.66
CA LEU A 275 -4.57 -32.02 13.62
C LEU A 275 -5.95 -31.34 13.66
N VAL A 276 -7.05 -32.06 13.36
CA VAL A 276 -8.41 -31.51 13.31
C VAL A 276 -8.84 -30.85 14.63
N ALA A 277 -8.40 -31.39 15.76
CA ALA A 277 -8.75 -30.85 17.08
C ALA A 277 -8.27 -29.39 17.26
N LYS A 278 -7.12 -29.05 16.65
CA LYS A 278 -6.49 -27.72 16.73
C LYS A 278 -7.11 -26.69 15.79
N GLN A 279 -7.94 -27.13 14.84
CA GLN A 279 -8.51 -26.25 13.83
C GLN A 279 -9.57 -25.33 14.44
N THR A 280 -9.46 -24.03 14.17
CA THR A 280 -10.37 -22.98 14.62
C THR A 280 -10.96 -22.24 13.42
N LEU A 281 -12.06 -21.54 13.68
CA LEU A 281 -12.75 -20.70 12.71
C LEU A 281 -13.30 -19.51 13.48
N HIS A 282 -13.09 -18.31 12.96
CA HIS A 282 -13.52 -17.07 13.59
C HIS A 282 -14.33 -16.21 12.63
N PHE A 283 -15.24 -15.42 13.15
CA PHE A 283 -15.96 -14.43 12.35
C PHE A 283 -15.28 -13.07 12.41
N SER A 284 -15.38 -12.35 11.30
CA SER A 284 -14.99 -10.94 11.23
C SER A 284 -16.08 -10.12 10.54
N HIS A 285 -16.09 -8.81 10.78
CA HIS A 285 -17.04 -7.91 10.12
C HIS A 285 -16.75 -7.87 8.60
N GLY A 286 -17.74 -8.23 7.80
CA GLY A 286 -17.69 -8.28 6.34
C GLY A 286 -18.09 -6.99 5.63
N GLY A 287 -18.57 -5.97 6.37
CA GLY A 287 -18.97 -4.68 5.79
C GLY A 287 -17.87 -3.93 5.04
N ASN A 288 -16.60 -4.22 5.35
CA ASN A 288 -15.43 -3.66 4.66
C ASN A 288 -14.86 -4.61 3.59
N GLY A 289 -15.51 -5.75 3.35
CA GLY A 289 -15.05 -6.77 2.41
C GLY A 289 -13.92 -7.66 2.95
N VAL A 290 -13.28 -8.38 2.03
CA VAL A 290 -12.04 -9.14 2.31
C VAL A 290 -10.85 -8.17 2.39
N GLN A 291 -10.10 -8.18 3.50
CA GLN A 291 -9.29 -7.04 3.97
C GLN A 291 -7.85 -6.92 3.40
N MET A 292 -7.59 -7.38 2.17
CA MET A 292 -6.23 -7.40 1.56
C MET A 292 -5.48 -6.06 1.60
N MET A 293 -6.05 -5.00 1.00
CA MET A 293 -5.37 -3.70 0.96
C MET A 293 -5.31 -3.00 2.33
N ARG A 294 -6.18 -3.37 3.28
CA ARG A 294 -6.15 -2.79 4.63
C ARG A 294 -4.94 -3.29 5.39
N ASP A 295 -4.75 -4.59 5.44
CA ASP A 295 -3.68 -5.20 6.24
C ASP A 295 -2.30 -4.90 5.63
N GLU A 296 -2.20 -4.87 4.30
CA GLU A 296 -0.97 -4.48 3.59
C GLU A 296 -0.53 -3.03 3.91
N TYR A 297 -1.47 -2.06 3.91
CA TYR A 297 -1.12 -0.63 4.03
C TYR A 297 -1.28 -0.02 5.42
N LYS A 298 -1.89 -0.73 6.38
CA LYS A 298 -2.23 -0.22 7.73
C LYS A 298 -1.05 0.41 8.44
N ASP A 299 0.08 -0.29 8.54
CA ASP A 299 1.24 0.18 9.29
C ASP A 299 1.90 1.41 8.65
N GLY A 300 1.96 1.44 7.31
CA GLY A 300 2.43 2.58 6.54
C GLY A 300 1.52 3.80 6.69
N LEU A 301 0.20 3.60 6.67
CA LEU A 301 -0.79 4.67 6.86
C LEU A 301 -0.77 5.23 8.28
N HIS A 302 -0.62 4.37 9.31
CA HIS A 302 -0.44 4.82 10.69
C HIS A 302 0.84 5.65 10.86
N LEU A 303 1.95 5.22 10.26
CA LEU A 303 3.19 5.99 10.25
C LEU A 303 2.99 7.36 9.60
N LEU A 304 2.38 7.41 8.42
CA LEU A 304 2.09 8.67 7.72
C LEU A 304 1.14 9.57 8.51
N MET A 305 0.21 8.99 9.29
CA MET A 305 -0.66 9.74 10.19
C MET A 305 0.15 10.43 11.28
N TRP A 306 1.06 9.71 11.96
CA TRP A 306 1.98 10.30 12.95
C TRP A 306 2.88 11.38 12.36
N VAL A 307 3.47 11.12 11.19
CA VAL A 307 4.30 12.09 10.48
C VAL A 307 3.51 13.36 10.15
N SER A 308 2.30 13.22 9.61
CA SER A 308 1.43 14.35 9.28
C SER A 308 0.99 15.12 10.53
N ALA A 309 0.76 14.43 11.66
CA ALA A 309 0.43 15.06 12.92
C ALA A 309 1.61 15.91 13.45
N PHE A 310 2.85 15.42 13.34
CA PHE A 310 4.03 16.21 13.71
C PHE A 310 4.22 17.43 12.81
N VAL A 311 4.01 17.31 11.50
CA VAL A 311 4.03 18.47 10.58
C VAL A 311 2.96 19.49 10.98
N LEU A 312 1.75 19.03 11.28
CA LEU A 312 0.68 19.89 11.76
C LEU A 312 1.10 20.59 13.06
N LEU A 313 1.68 19.89 14.04
CA LEU A 313 2.19 20.48 15.28
C LEU A 313 3.29 21.53 15.04
N ILE A 314 4.15 21.35 14.04
CA ILE A 314 5.15 22.36 13.64
C ILE A 314 4.47 23.60 13.04
N ALA A 315 3.52 23.41 12.11
CA ALA A 315 2.76 24.50 11.48
C ALA A 315 1.96 25.30 12.53
N CYS A 316 1.35 24.57 13.44
CA CYS A 316 0.72 25.04 14.68
C CYS A 316 1.67 25.92 15.51
N ALA A 317 2.85 25.42 15.86
CA ALA A 317 3.85 26.17 16.63
C ALA A 317 4.33 27.45 15.90
N ASN A 318 4.42 27.41 14.57
CA ASN A 318 4.75 28.59 13.76
C ASN A 318 3.67 29.66 13.87
N LEU A 319 2.42 29.25 13.73
CA LEU A 319 1.29 30.17 13.83
C LEU A 319 1.20 30.77 15.24
N ALA A 320 1.41 29.95 16.27
CA ALA A 320 1.47 30.39 17.66
C ALA A 320 2.50 31.52 17.83
N ASN A 321 3.69 31.33 17.28
CA ASN A 321 4.77 32.30 17.35
C ASN A 321 4.40 33.61 16.63
N LEU A 322 3.87 33.53 15.41
CA LEU A 322 3.44 34.71 14.64
C LEU A 322 2.32 35.48 15.34
N MET A 323 1.34 34.77 15.92
CA MET A 323 0.24 35.37 16.68
C MET A 323 0.72 36.02 17.97
N LEU A 324 1.69 35.40 18.65
CA LEU A 324 2.28 35.92 19.87
C LEU A 324 3.02 37.25 19.62
N VAL A 325 3.79 37.35 18.54
CA VAL A 325 4.43 38.61 18.09
C VAL A 325 3.39 39.69 17.79
N ARG A 326 2.26 39.31 17.19
CA ARG A 326 1.19 40.26 16.86
C ARG A 326 0.37 40.70 18.07
N ALA A 327 0.22 39.82 19.07
CA ALA A 327 -0.47 40.14 20.32
C ALA A 327 0.33 41.15 21.16
N THR A 328 1.65 41.01 21.21
CA THR A 328 2.52 41.94 21.95
C THR A 328 2.59 43.33 21.30
N THR A 329 2.67 43.41 19.97
CA THR A 329 2.60 44.70 19.25
C THR A 329 1.25 45.42 19.43
N ARG A 330 0.17 44.68 19.72
CA ARG A 330 -1.18 45.22 19.99
C ARG A 330 -1.49 45.39 21.48
N GLN A 331 -0.52 45.15 22.35
CA GLN A 331 -0.72 45.16 23.80
C GLN A 331 -1.17 46.55 24.29
N GLN A 332 -0.59 47.64 23.77
CA GLN A 332 -1.01 49.00 24.11
C GLN A 332 -2.49 49.27 23.78
N GLN A 333 -2.93 48.90 22.57
CA GLN A 333 -4.33 49.08 22.15
C GLN A 333 -5.29 48.28 23.04
N THR A 334 -4.86 47.08 23.45
CA THR A 334 -5.66 46.20 24.31
C THR A 334 -5.75 46.76 25.73
N SER A 335 -4.63 47.24 26.28
CA SER A 335 -4.61 47.86 27.60
C SER A 335 -5.45 49.15 27.66
N VAL A 336 -5.45 49.97 26.59
CA VAL A 336 -6.34 51.13 26.47
C VAL A 336 -7.81 50.72 26.46
N ARG A 337 -8.18 49.67 25.71
CA ARG A 337 -9.56 49.14 25.71
C ARG A 337 -9.97 48.58 27.07
N SER A 338 -9.06 47.93 27.78
CA SER A 338 -9.28 47.46 29.15
C SER A 338 -9.45 48.63 30.12
N ALA A 339 -8.70 49.73 29.95
CA ALA A 339 -8.84 50.94 30.76
C ALA A 339 -10.17 51.67 30.48
N LEU A 340 -10.70 51.58 29.25
CA LEU A 340 -12.01 52.09 28.85
C LEU A 340 -13.19 51.19 29.27
N GLY A 341 -12.95 50.13 30.06
CA GLY A 341 -14.01 49.29 30.65
C GLY A 341 -14.44 48.08 29.82
N ALA A 342 -13.68 47.65 28.80
CA ALA A 342 -14.01 46.44 28.07
C ALA A 342 -13.88 45.17 28.95
N PRO A 343 -14.92 44.30 29.02
CA PRO A 343 -14.85 43.08 29.83
C PRO A 343 -13.84 42.07 29.25
N ARG A 344 -13.06 41.40 30.12
CA ARG A 344 -12.00 40.44 29.73
C ARG A 344 -12.50 39.35 28.78
N PHE A 345 -13.72 38.86 28.99
CA PHE A 345 -14.35 37.87 28.12
C PHE A 345 -14.48 38.35 26.65
N ARG A 346 -14.78 39.65 26.43
CA ARG A 346 -14.89 40.22 25.08
C ARG A 346 -13.54 40.23 24.36
N LEU A 347 -12.46 40.52 25.08
CA LEU A 347 -11.10 40.52 24.53
C LEU A 347 -10.60 39.11 24.20
N VAL A 348 -10.86 38.15 25.09
CA VAL A 348 -10.56 36.71 24.89
C VAL A 348 -11.34 36.16 23.69
N ARG A 349 -12.66 36.43 23.63
CA ARG A 349 -13.52 35.99 22.52
C ARG A 349 -13.06 36.56 21.19
N GLN A 350 -12.70 37.83 21.16
CA GLN A 350 -12.19 38.49 19.95
C GLN A 350 -10.90 37.82 19.46
N ALA A 351 -9.93 37.59 20.35
CA ALA A 351 -8.67 36.92 20.00
C ALA A 351 -8.89 35.48 19.49
N LEU A 352 -9.78 34.72 20.13
CA LEU A 352 -10.16 33.38 19.67
C LEU A 352 -10.86 33.43 18.31
N THR A 353 -11.72 34.42 18.07
CA THR A 353 -12.43 34.57 16.79
C THR A 353 -11.44 34.89 15.67
N GLU A 354 -10.46 35.77 15.89
CA GLU A 354 -9.40 36.04 14.91
C GLU A 354 -8.61 34.77 14.55
N SER A 355 -8.20 33.97 15.54
CA SER A 355 -7.47 32.72 15.30
C SER A 355 -8.31 31.67 14.59
N ILE A 356 -9.59 31.49 14.97
CA ILE A 356 -10.49 30.51 14.33
C ILE A 356 -10.79 30.92 12.89
N VAL A 357 -11.08 32.20 12.61
CA VAL A 357 -11.33 32.67 11.23
C VAL A 357 -10.11 32.41 10.35
N LEU A 358 -8.91 32.71 10.84
CA LEU A 358 -7.68 32.44 10.09
C LEU A 358 -7.45 30.94 9.89
N ALA A 359 -7.72 30.12 10.91
CA ALA A 359 -7.61 28.67 10.82
C ALA A 359 -8.62 28.07 9.83
N VAL A 360 -9.85 28.58 9.75
CA VAL A 360 -10.85 28.17 8.76
C VAL A 360 -10.44 28.59 7.34
N LEU A 361 -9.91 29.80 7.14
CA LEU A 361 -9.37 30.22 5.84
C LEU A 361 -8.16 29.36 5.42
N GLY A 362 -7.27 29.03 6.36
CA GLY A 362 -6.18 28.09 6.14
C GLY A 362 -6.68 26.67 5.85
N GLY A 363 -7.69 26.20 6.58
CA GLY A 363 -8.29 24.88 6.41
C GLY A 363 -9.01 24.72 5.08
N THR A 364 -9.75 25.73 4.63
CA THR A 364 -10.41 25.72 3.30
C THR A 364 -9.39 25.68 2.17
N ALA A 365 -8.32 26.48 2.23
CA ALA A 365 -7.20 26.37 1.29
C ALA A 365 -6.49 25.01 1.39
N GLY A 366 -6.34 24.48 2.60
CA GLY A 366 -5.75 23.16 2.87
C GLY A 366 -6.57 22.01 2.30
N ILE A 367 -7.90 22.09 2.32
CA ILE A 367 -8.79 21.11 1.71
C ILE A 367 -8.58 21.07 0.18
N ALA A 368 -8.48 22.23 -0.47
CA ALA A 368 -8.19 22.29 -1.91
C ALA A 368 -6.83 21.66 -2.23
N LEU A 369 -5.80 21.95 -1.42
CA LEU A 369 -4.48 21.34 -1.53
C LEU A 369 -4.52 19.83 -1.29
N ALA A 370 -5.31 19.37 -0.31
CA ALA A 370 -5.44 17.96 0.03
C ALA A 370 -5.98 17.16 -1.16
N PHE A 371 -7.06 17.62 -1.80
CA PHE A 371 -7.63 16.91 -2.95
C PHE A 371 -6.71 16.92 -4.17
N ALA A 372 -6.05 18.05 -4.45
CA ALA A 372 -5.05 18.12 -5.50
C ALA A 372 -3.88 17.15 -5.21
N GLY A 373 -3.40 17.15 -3.96
CA GLY A 373 -2.32 16.29 -3.48
C GLY A 373 -2.67 14.81 -3.57
N THR A 374 -3.81 14.39 -3.03
CA THR A 374 -4.26 12.98 -3.08
C THR A 374 -4.41 12.50 -4.53
N LYS A 375 -4.93 13.33 -5.44
CA LYS A 375 -5.05 12.98 -6.87
C LYS A 375 -3.69 12.79 -7.54
N ILE A 376 -2.71 13.61 -7.19
CA ILE A 376 -1.32 13.47 -7.68
C ILE A 376 -0.69 12.20 -7.08
N ILE A 377 -0.85 11.96 -5.78
CA ILE A 377 -0.31 10.78 -5.08
C ILE A 377 -0.86 9.49 -5.71
N LEU A 378 -2.18 9.38 -5.91
CA LEU A 378 -2.79 8.20 -6.51
C LEU A 378 -2.28 7.93 -7.93
N ARG A 379 -2.10 8.97 -8.75
CA ARG A 379 -1.54 8.83 -10.10
C ARG A 379 -0.06 8.44 -10.13
N LEU A 380 0.71 8.88 -9.13
CA LEU A 380 2.13 8.53 -9.03
C LEU A 380 2.35 7.15 -8.41
N ALA A 381 1.46 6.73 -7.50
CA ALA A 381 1.51 5.43 -6.85
C ALA A 381 0.98 4.32 -7.77
N PHE A 382 -0.15 4.54 -8.44
CA PHE A 382 -0.82 3.56 -9.29
C PHE A 382 -0.79 4.02 -10.75
N ARG A 383 0.41 4.06 -11.33
CA ARG A 383 0.60 4.62 -12.69
C ARG A 383 -0.08 3.77 -13.77
N ASN A 384 -0.04 2.45 -13.61
CA ASN A 384 -0.59 1.48 -14.57
C ASN A 384 -1.82 0.74 -14.03
N ASP A 385 -2.12 0.87 -12.73
CA ASP A 385 -3.22 0.19 -12.07
C ASP A 385 -4.35 1.15 -11.72
N TYR A 386 -5.57 0.65 -11.81
CA TYR A 386 -6.74 1.36 -11.29
C TYR A 386 -7.07 0.86 -9.88
N VAL A 387 -7.19 1.79 -8.95
CA VAL A 387 -7.68 1.51 -7.60
C VAL A 387 -9.01 2.24 -7.41
N PRO A 388 -10.07 1.59 -6.91
CA PRO A 388 -11.39 2.19 -6.72
C PRO A 388 -11.45 3.20 -5.54
N ILE A 389 -10.37 3.95 -5.30
CA ILE A 389 -10.29 5.02 -4.30
C ILE A 389 -10.59 6.36 -4.99
N GLN A 390 -11.77 6.90 -4.71
CA GLN A 390 -12.12 8.25 -5.14
C GLN A 390 -11.62 9.27 -4.11
N ALA A 391 -10.74 10.17 -4.54
CA ALA A 391 -10.32 11.36 -3.78
C ALA A 391 -11.42 12.44 -3.80
N SER A 392 -12.67 12.08 -3.52
CA SER A 392 -13.80 12.99 -3.45
C SER A 392 -13.99 13.54 -2.04
N PRO A 393 -14.43 14.80 -1.88
CA PRO A 393 -14.83 15.33 -0.58
C PRO A 393 -15.97 14.50 0.01
N SER A 394 -15.67 13.69 1.02
CA SER A 394 -16.66 13.00 1.84
C SER A 394 -16.95 13.83 3.09
N LEU A 395 -18.18 13.72 3.61
CA LEU A 395 -18.57 14.42 4.83
C LEU A 395 -17.65 14.12 6.03
N PRO A 396 -17.19 12.87 6.28
CA PRO A 396 -16.25 12.58 7.35
C PRO A 396 -14.90 13.29 7.18
N VAL A 397 -14.37 13.35 5.95
CA VAL A 397 -13.10 14.03 5.65
C VAL A 397 -13.24 15.54 5.83
N LEU A 398 -14.34 16.14 5.37
CA LEU A 398 -14.62 17.57 5.56
C LEU A 398 -14.85 17.91 7.04
N ALA A 399 -15.57 17.07 7.78
CA ALA A 399 -15.79 17.23 9.21
C ALA A 399 -14.49 17.10 10.00
N PHE A 400 -13.63 16.13 9.63
CA PHE A 400 -12.30 16.00 10.21
C PHE A 400 -11.44 17.24 9.93
N ALA A 401 -11.38 17.70 8.68
CA ALA A 401 -10.61 18.90 8.31
C ALA A 401 -11.10 20.15 9.05
N LEU A 402 -12.42 20.32 9.17
CA LEU A 402 -13.03 21.40 9.94
C LEU A 402 -12.70 21.28 11.44
N GLY A 403 -12.81 20.08 12.01
CA GLY A 403 -12.46 19.80 13.40
C GLY A 403 -10.99 20.10 13.70
N VAL A 404 -10.09 19.69 12.82
CA VAL A 404 -8.65 20.01 12.90
C VAL A 404 -8.44 21.53 12.79
N ALA A 405 -9.07 22.20 11.84
CA ALA A 405 -8.95 23.66 11.69
C ALA A 405 -9.42 24.42 12.94
N ILE A 406 -10.56 24.02 13.52
CA ILE A 406 -11.07 24.62 14.76
C ILE A 406 -10.12 24.33 15.93
N LEU A 407 -9.69 23.07 16.10
CA LEU A 407 -8.76 22.67 17.15
C LEU A 407 -7.45 23.46 17.07
N THR A 408 -6.88 23.57 15.88
CA THR A 408 -5.71 24.40 15.59
C THR A 408 -6.00 25.87 15.95
N GLY A 409 -7.10 26.45 15.48
CA GLY A 409 -7.49 27.83 15.81
C GLY A 409 -7.63 28.09 17.31
N VAL A 410 -8.20 27.14 18.07
CA VAL A 410 -8.34 27.21 19.52
C VAL A 410 -6.97 27.10 20.20
N LEU A 411 -6.18 26.08 19.89
CA LEU A 411 -4.84 25.85 20.48
C LEU A 411 -3.95 27.10 20.36
N PHE A 412 -3.98 27.81 19.23
CA PHE A 412 -3.18 29.03 19.03
C PHE A 412 -3.88 30.32 19.41
N GLY A 413 -5.20 30.32 19.54
CA GLY A 413 -5.95 31.46 20.08
C GLY A 413 -5.84 31.57 21.60
N VAL A 414 -5.61 30.45 22.31
CA VAL A 414 -5.46 30.43 23.78
C VAL A 414 -4.25 31.24 24.23
N ALA A 415 -3.09 31.14 23.57
CA ALA A 415 -1.88 31.84 24.00
C ALA A 415 -2.02 33.39 23.93
N PRO A 416 -2.44 34.00 22.80
CA PRO A 416 -2.81 35.41 22.75
C PRO A 416 -3.92 35.75 23.74
N ALA A 417 -4.98 34.95 23.82
CA ALA A 417 -6.10 35.21 24.73
C ALA A 417 -5.67 35.26 26.20
N TRP A 418 -4.75 34.39 26.61
CA TRP A 418 -4.20 34.38 27.97
C TRP A 418 -3.37 35.63 28.25
N ILE A 419 -2.52 36.06 27.30
CA ILE A 419 -1.73 37.30 27.44
C ILE A 419 -2.65 38.51 27.53
N THR A 420 -3.70 38.52 26.72
CA THR A 420 -4.74 39.56 26.70
C THR A 420 -5.51 39.59 28.03
N ALA A 421 -5.78 38.43 28.63
CA ALA A 421 -6.46 38.31 29.92
C ALA A 421 -5.61 38.78 31.11
N LYS A 422 -4.27 38.70 31.00
CA LYS A 422 -3.31 39.19 32.00
C LYS A 422 -2.90 40.66 31.82
N ALA A 423 -3.36 41.34 30.77
CA ALA A 423 -3.01 42.73 30.52
C ALA A 423 -3.51 43.62 31.67
N ASN A 424 -2.58 44.31 32.35
CA ASN A 424 -2.89 45.17 33.48
C ASN A 424 -2.96 46.64 33.01
N PRO A 425 -4.11 47.34 33.14
CA PRO A 425 -4.25 48.73 32.67
C PRO A 425 -3.24 49.70 33.31
N VAL A 426 -2.72 49.38 34.50
CA VAL A 426 -1.70 50.16 35.20
C VAL A 426 -0.34 50.16 34.47
N GLU A 427 -0.02 49.12 33.71
CA GLU A 427 1.23 49.06 32.93
C GLU A 427 1.21 49.99 31.71
N ALA A 428 0.03 50.29 31.16
CA ALA A 428 -0.10 51.22 30.03
C ALA A 428 0.09 52.70 30.44
N LEU A 429 -0.20 53.03 31.70
CA LEU A 429 -0.05 54.39 32.25
C LEU A 429 1.37 54.72 32.71
N ARG A 430 2.22 53.71 32.95
CA ARG A 430 3.59 53.90 33.47
C ARG A 430 4.66 54.16 32.39
N GLY A 431 4.29 54.17 31.11
CA GLY A 431 5.24 54.31 30.00
C GLY A 431 6.11 53.05 29.81
N ALA A 432 6.47 52.76 28.56
CA ALA A 432 7.08 51.49 28.13
C ALA A 432 8.49 51.18 28.71
N ASN A 433 9.04 52.03 29.58
CA ASN A 433 10.48 52.10 29.83
C ASN A 433 11.07 51.16 30.91
N ARG A 434 10.32 50.18 31.43
CA ARG A 434 10.90 49.24 32.45
C ARG A 434 10.64 47.75 32.25
N SER A 435 10.19 47.28 31.09
CA SER A 435 9.98 45.82 30.86
C SER A 435 11.25 45.03 30.46
N THR A 436 12.43 45.43 30.96
CA THR A 436 13.72 44.76 30.68
C THR A 436 13.97 43.49 31.51
N GLY A 437 13.04 43.06 32.37
CA GLY A 437 13.25 41.92 33.27
C GLY A 437 12.39 40.69 33.00
N ARG A 438 13.00 39.68 32.37
CA ARG A 438 12.81 38.23 32.63
C ARG A 438 11.68 37.38 31.99
N ASP A 439 10.43 37.82 31.78
CA ASP A 439 9.36 36.80 31.54
C ASP A 439 8.72 36.70 30.14
N GLY A 440 8.98 37.63 29.21
CA GLY A 440 8.20 37.71 27.95
C GLY A 440 8.63 36.84 26.77
N GLY A 441 9.75 36.11 26.84
CA GLY A 441 10.35 35.42 25.67
C GLY A 441 10.44 33.89 25.77
N TRP A 442 10.10 33.30 26.92
CA TRP A 442 10.30 31.86 27.15
C TRP A 442 9.39 30.99 26.26
N GLY A 443 8.12 31.38 26.08
CA GLY A 443 7.18 30.66 25.22
C GLY A 443 7.64 30.53 23.76
N GLN A 444 8.17 31.60 23.16
CA GLN A 444 8.69 31.58 21.78
C GLN A 444 9.93 30.71 21.63
N LYS A 445 10.84 30.76 22.62
CA LYS A 445 12.05 29.94 22.64
C LYS A 445 11.71 28.46 22.75
N SER A 446 10.75 28.10 23.61
CA SER A 446 10.29 26.72 23.77
C SER A 446 9.64 26.18 22.49
N LEU A 447 8.86 27.00 21.77
CA LEU A 447 8.26 26.60 20.49
C LEU A 447 9.33 26.26 19.44
N VAL A 448 10.37 27.09 19.29
CA VAL A 448 11.48 26.82 18.34
C VAL A 448 12.25 25.56 18.72
N VAL A 449 12.47 25.32 20.02
CA VAL A 449 13.10 24.09 20.52
C VAL A 449 12.29 22.85 20.13
N ILE A 450 10.97 22.88 20.33
CA ILE A 450 10.05 21.79 19.94
C ILE A 450 10.06 21.59 18.42
N GLN A 451 10.03 22.67 17.64
CA GLN A 451 10.07 22.61 16.18
C GLN A 451 11.37 21.99 15.66
N ALA A 452 12.50 22.37 16.23
CA ALA A 452 13.80 21.78 15.90
C ALA A 452 13.83 20.29 16.26
N ALA A 453 13.32 19.91 17.43
CA ALA A 453 13.22 18.51 17.84
C ALA A 453 12.34 17.66 16.89
N LEU A 454 11.14 18.14 16.56
CA LEU A 454 10.23 17.44 15.64
C LEU A 454 10.77 17.38 14.21
N SER A 455 11.43 18.44 13.74
CA SER A 455 12.05 18.47 12.40
C SER A 455 13.20 17.47 12.30
N LEU A 456 14.00 17.32 13.35
CA LEU A 456 15.05 16.31 13.44
C LEU A 456 14.45 14.90 13.31
N VAL A 457 13.37 14.61 14.07
CA VAL A 457 12.68 13.30 14.02
C VAL A 457 12.18 12.99 12.62
N LEU A 458 11.49 13.95 11.98
CA LEU A 458 10.90 13.76 10.65
C LEU A 458 11.96 13.59 9.55
N LEU A 459 13.02 14.40 9.58
CA LEU A 459 14.12 14.27 8.62
C LEU A 459 14.90 12.97 8.80
N CYS A 460 15.11 12.52 10.05
CA CYS A 460 15.74 11.23 10.30
C CYS A 460 14.85 10.07 9.82
N ALA A 461 13.54 10.10 10.08
CA ALA A 461 12.60 9.11 9.56
C ALA A 461 12.62 9.06 8.01
N ALA A 462 12.63 10.22 7.36
CA ALA A 462 12.77 10.33 5.91
C ALA A 462 14.09 9.73 5.40
N GLY A 463 15.21 10.05 6.06
CA GLY A 463 16.53 9.53 5.71
C GLY A 463 16.63 8.01 5.89
N LEU A 464 16.11 7.48 7.01
CA LEU A 464 16.09 6.04 7.30
C LEU A 464 15.27 5.27 6.28
N LEU A 465 14.05 5.73 5.96
CA LEU A 465 13.19 5.09 4.97
C LEU A 465 13.78 5.17 3.56
N THR A 466 14.38 6.30 3.19
CA THR A 466 15.01 6.47 1.88
C THR A 466 16.23 5.55 1.74
N ARG A 467 17.06 5.44 2.78
CA ARG A 467 18.21 4.51 2.78
C ARG A 467 17.75 3.05 2.79
N SER A 468 16.72 2.73 3.57
CA SER A 468 16.09 1.40 3.60
C SER A 468 15.58 1.00 2.22
N LEU A 469 14.86 1.89 1.54
CA LEU A 469 14.40 1.67 0.17
C LEU A 469 15.57 1.51 -0.81
N SER A 470 16.62 2.32 -0.68
CA SER A 470 17.81 2.20 -1.52
C SER A 470 18.49 0.84 -1.34
N ASN A 471 18.63 0.36 -0.10
CA ASN A 471 19.19 -0.95 0.21
C ASN A 471 18.32 -2.08 -0.36
N LEU A 472 16.99 -1.93 -0.27
CA LEU A 472 16.02 -2.87 -0.83
C LEU A 472 16.09 -2.98 -2.35
N GLN A 473 16.31 -1.87 -3.05
CA GLN A 473 16.33 -1.80 -4.52
C GLN A 473 17.66 -2.23 -5.14
N HIS A 474 18.77 -2.11 -4.41
CA HIS A 474 20.11 -2.44 -4.90
C HIS A 474 20.69 -3.71 -4.27
N GLN A 475 19.88 -4.50 -3.57
CA GLN A 475 20.31 -5.81 -3.10
C GLN A 475 20.53 -6.76 -4.28
N ASN A 476 21.29 -7.83 -4.05
CA ASN A 476 21.37 -8.91 -5.03
C ASN A 476 20.06 -9.72 -4.99
N PHE A 477 19.34 -9.74 -6.10
CA PHE A 477 18.11 -10.51 -6.24
C PHE A 477 18.33 -11.91 -6.81
N GLY A 478 19.50 -12.21 -7.37
CA GLY A 478 19.83 -13.49 -8.02
C GLY A 478 19.39 -13.61 -9.49
N PHE A 479 19.14 -12.47 -10.16
CA PHE A 479 18.76 -12.41 -11.58
C PHE A 479 19.07 -11.02 -12.19
N ASP A 480 18.97 -10.90 -13.51
CA ASP A 480 19.21 -9.65 -14.25
C ASP A 480 17.91 -9.15 -14.91
N THR A 481 17.71 -7.84 -14.91
CA THR A 481 16.51 -7.18 -15.45
C THR A 481 16.77 -6.44 -16.77
N ALA A 482 18.03 -6.19 -17.12
CA ALA A 482 18.37 -5.37 -18.27
C ALA A 482 17.99 -6.07 -19.59
N ASN A 483 17.43 -5.31 -20.54
CA ASN A 483 17.05 -5.79 -21.88
C ASN A 483 16.19 -7.06 -21.88
N ARG A 484 15.36 -7.24 -20.85
CA ARG A 484 14.46 -8.38 -20.69
C ARG A 484 13.01 -7.91 -20.57
N TYR A 485 12.12 -8.69 -21.16
CA TYR A 485 10.68 -8.48 -21.10
C TYR A 485 10.04 -9.73 -20.54
N ILE A 486 9.07 -9.54 -19.65
CA ILE A 486 8.23 -10.60 -19.14
C ILE A 486 6.83 -10.38 -19.70
N LEU A 487 6.25 -11.46 -20.18
CA LEU A 487 4.88 -11.45 -20.65
C LEU A 487 4.17 -12.75 -20.28
N HIS A 488 2.86 -12.66 -20.21
CA HIS A 488 2.02 -13.75 -19.73
C HIS A 488 1.02 -14.18 -20.77
N ILE A 489 0.84 -15.49 -20.86
CA ILE A 489 -0.19 -16.16 -21.63
C ILE A 489 -0.82 -17.24 -20.75
N ASP A 490 -1.94 -17.77 -21.19
CA ASP A 490 -2.47 -18.99 -20.60
C ASP A 490 -2.98 -19.89 -21.75
N PRO A 491 -2.22 -20.95 -22.09
CA PRO A 491 -2.63 -21.87 -23.13
C PRO A 491 -3.96 -22.57 -22.83
N GLN A 492 -4.31 -22.76 -21.56
CA GLN A 492 -5.56 -23.37 -21.15
C GLN A 492 -6.75 -22.51 -21.58
N MET A 493 -6.64 -21.18 -21.47
CA MET A 493 -7.68 -20.24 -21.94
C MET A 493 -7.95 -20.36 -23.44
N ALA A 494 -6.95 -20.75 -24.23
CA ALA A 494 -7.08 -20.97 -25.67
C ALA A 494 -7.49 -22.42 -26.02
N GLY A 495 -7.81 -23.26 -25.03
CA GLY A 495 -8.32 -24.62 -25.20
C GLY A 495 -7.26 -25.69 -25.43
N TYR A 496 -5.97 -25.39 -25.19
CA TYR A 496 -4.92 -26.39 -25.32
C TYR A 496 -4.98 -27.43 -24.20
N LYS A 497 -4.73 -28.70 -24.55
CA LYS A 497 -4.58 -29.82 -23.60
C LYS A 497 -3.10 -30.11 -23.34
N PRO A 498 -2.73 -30.81 -22.24
CA PRO A 498 -1.33 -31.06 -21.90
C PRO A 498 -0.54 -31.72 -23.05
N SER A 499 -1.16 -32.68 -23.75
CA SER A 499 -0.57 -33.36 -24.91
C SER A 499 -0.25 -32.46 -26.12
N GLN A 500 -0.79 -31.24 -26.17
CA GLN A 500 -0.57 -30.28 -27.26
C GLN A 500 0.46 -29.21 -26.89
N LEU A 501 0.82 -29.09 -25.60
CA LEU A 501 1.62 -27.98 -25.08
C LEU A 501 3.05 -27.99 -25.61
N GLU A 502 3.68 -29.17 -25.75
CA GLU A 502 5.05 -29.25 -26.27
C GLU A 502 5.17 -28.66 -27.69
N ALA A 503 4.24 -29.04 -28.57
CA ALA A 503 4.19 -28.52 -29.94
C ALA A 503 3.90 -27.01 -29.96
N LEU A 504 2.98 -26.56 -29.09
CA LEU A 504 2.66 -25.15 -28.93
C LEU A 504 3.88 -24.32 -28.52
N TYR A 505 4.58 -24.71 -27.45
CA TYR A 505 5.74 -23.96 -26.96
C TYR A 505 6.87 -23.93 -27.97
N ARG A 506 7.07 -25.01 -28.74
CA ARG A 506 8.04 -25.04 -29.84
C ARG A 506 7.69 -24.03 -30.94
N GLN A 507 6.42 -23.95 -31.32
CA GLN A 507 5.93 -22.99 -32.32
C GLN A 507 6.03 -21.55 -31.81
N LEU A 508 5.64 -21.30 -30.56
CA LEU A 508 5.76 -19.99 -29.91
C LEU A 508 7.22 -19.55 -29.83
N ASN A 509 8.12 -20.44 -29.42
CA ASN A 509 9.55 -20.16 -29.35
C ASN A 509 10.10 -19.74 -30.72
N GLY A 510 9.75 -20.47 -31.78
CA GLY A 510 10.17 -20.14 -33.15
C GLY A 510 9.67 -18.78 -33.62
N ASN A 511 8.38 -18.49 -33.42
CA ASN A 511 7.77 -17.22 -33.84
C ASN A 511 8.31 -16.02 -33.06
N LEU A 512 8.51 -16.16 -31.74
CA LEU A 512 9.05 -15.09 -30.91
C LEU A 512 10.54 -14.86 -31.17
N SER A 513 11.31 -15.92 -31.38
CA SER A 513 12.74 -15.82 -31.72
C SER A 513 12.99 -15.22 -33.10
N ALA A 514 12.00 -15.31 -34.02
CA ALA A 514 12.07 -14.68 -35.33
C ALA A 514 11.90 -13.15 -35.31
N ILE A 515 11.49 -12.56 -34.17
CA ILE A 515 11.38 -11.11 -34.01
C ILE A 515 12.77 -10.50 -33.98
N VAL A 516 13.04 -9.56 -34.90
CA VAL A 516 14.33 -8.89 -35.01
C VAL A 516 14.71 -8.20 -33.69
N GLY A 517 15.88 -8.56 -33.15
CA GLY A 517 16.41 -8.03 -31.89
C GLY A 517 16.18 -8.91 -30.67
N VAL A 518 15.33 -9.94 -30.77
CA VAL A 518 15.22 -11.01 -29.78
C VAL A 518 16.46 -11.91 -29.87
N LYS A 519 17.06 -12.21 -28.71
CA LYS A 519 18.21 -13.11 -28.57
C LYS A 519 17.78 -14.49 -28.10
N GLN A 520 16.89 -14.52 -27.12
CA GLN A 520 16.51 -15.75 -26.41
C GLN A 520 15.10 -15.61 -25.87
N VAL A 521 14.39 -16.75 -25.83
CA VAL A 521 13.04 -16.86 -25.28
C VAL A 521 13.03 -18.09 -24.38
N SER A 522 12.41 -17.95 -23.21
CA SER A 522 12.18 -19.07 -22.30
C SER A 522 10.76 -19.02 -21.74
N PHE A 523 10.29 -20.18 -21.29
CA PHE A 523 8.96 -20.38 -20.73
C PHE A 523 9.09 -20.89 -19.30
N SER A 524 8.18 -20.49 -18.44
CA SER A 524 8.12 -20.97 -17.06
C SER A 524 6.72 -20.87 -16.48
N LEU A 525 6.46 -21.57 -15.38
CA LEU A 525 5.19 -21.40 -14.64
C LEU A 525 5.05 -19.98 -14.10
N TYR A 526 6.16 -19.46 -13.57
CA TYR A 526 6.25 -18.16 -12.93
C TYR A 526 7.59 -17.52 -13.30
N THR A 527 7.74 -16.22 -13.03
CA THR A 527 9.01 -15.51 -13.08
C THR A 527 9.37 -14.92 -11.71
N PRO A 528 10.65 -14.58 -11.46
CA PRO A 528 11.01 -13.94 -10.20
C PRO A 528 10.24 -12.63 -9.98
N MET A 529 9.80 -12.39 -8.75
CA MET A 529 9.05 -11.22 -8.30
C MET A 529 7.70 -11.01 -8.99
N GLU A 530 7.04 -12.11 -9.33
CA GLU A 530 5.68 -12.11 -9.88
C GLU A 530 4.59 -12.19 -8.79
N GLY A 531 4.97 -12.47 -7.55
CA GLY A 531 4.08 -12.48 -6.38
C GLY A 531 3.45 -13.83 -6.05
N ASP A 532 3.65 -14.85 -6.89
CA ASP A 532 3.14 -16.21 -6.66
C ASP A 532 4.20 -17.27 -7.01
N ASN A 533 4.18 -18.38 -6.28
CA ASN A 533 4.87 -19.62 -6.65
C ASN A 533 4.24 -20.81 -5.91
N TRP A 534 4.32 -21.99 -6.52
CA TRP A 534 3.84 -23.20 -5.87
C TRP A 534 4.82 -23.64 -4.79
N GLY A 535 4.29 -24.28 -3.74
CA GLY A 535 5.06 -24.88 -2.67
C GLY A 535 4.60 -26.30 -2.44
N GLU A 536 5.53 -27.24 -2.39
CA GLU A 536 5.25 -28.65 -2.12
C GLU A 536 6.18 -29.20 -1.05
N GLY A 537 5.74 -30.29 -0.40
CA GLY A 537 6.60 -31.05 0.50
C GLY A 537 7.87 -31.53 -0.22
N VAL A 538 8.96 -31.70 0.53
CA VAL A 538 10.19 -32.32 0.03
C VAL A 538 10.50 -33.54 0.87
N TYR A 539 10.62 -34.69 0.21
CA TYR A 539 10.92 -35.99 0.79
C TYR A 539 12.23 -36.50 0.20
N ILE A 540 13.28 -36.57 1.02
CA ILE A 540 14.60 -37.03 0.62
C ILE A 540 14.59 -38.55 0.52
N ASP A 541 15.16 -39.09 -0.56
CA ASP A 541 15.22 -40.53 -0.76
C ASP A 541 16.06 -41.21 0.33
N GLY A 542 15.54 -42.32 0.87
CA GLY A 542 16.15 -43.03 2.00
C GLY A 542 15.90 -42.42 3.40
N GLU A 543 15.19 -41.30 3.53
CA GLU A 543 14.79 -40.73 4.82
C GLU A 543 13.31 -41.01 5.15
N ALA A 544 13.00 -41.15 6.44
CA ALA A 544 11.61 -41.28 6.88
C ALA A 544 10.87 -39.93 6.72
N PRO A 545 9.61 -39.93 6.25
CA PRO A 545 8.85 -38.70 6.13
C PRO A 545 8.70 -37.97 7.48
N PRO A 546 8.73 -36.62 7.49
CA PRO A 546 8.57 -35.85 8.71
C PRO A 546 7.17 -36.07 9.32
N PRO A 547 7.02 -35.96 10.66
CA PRO A 547 5.72 -36.04 11.32
C PRO A 547 4.70 -35.02 10.78
N PRO A 548 3.39 -35.34 10.80
CA PRO A 548 2.34 -34.38 10.46
C PRO A 548 2.43 -33.08 11.25
N GLY A 549 2.24 -31.94 10.56
CA GLY A 549 2.34 -30.61 11.16
C GLY A 549 3.76 -30.16 11.51
N THR A 550 4.80 -30.83 11.03
CA THR A 550 6.19 -30.33 11.18
C THR A 550 6.35 -29.02 10.39
N PRO A 551 6.74 -27.91 11.03
CA PRO A 551 6.91 -26.64 10.35
C PRO A 551 8.02 -26.73 9.28
N ASP A 552 7.81 -26.03 8.16
CA ASP A 552 8.88 -25.70 7.20
C ASP A 552 9.56 -26.92 6.52
N HIS A 553 8.79 -27.94 6.12
CA HIS A 553 9.30 -29.06 5.31
C HIS A 553 9.07 -28.92 3.79
N GLY A 554 8.51 -27.80 3.33
CA GLY A 554 8.25 -27.55 1.92
C GLY A 554 9.33 -26.75 1.21
N ALA A 555 9.33 -26.84 -0.13
CA ALA A 555 10.09 -25.99 -1.03
C ALA A 555 9.20 -25.39 -2.11
N SER A 556 9.53 -24.16 -2.50
CA SER A 556 8.91 -23.55 -3.66
C SER A 556 9.40 -24.25 -4.93
N TRP A 557 8.61 -24.30 -5.98
CA TRP A 557 9.08 -24.87 -7.23
C TRP A 557 8.45 -24.27 -8.47
N VAL A 558 9.17 -24.39 -9.59
CA VAL A 558 8.78 -23.85 -10.88
C VAL A 558 9.21 -24.81 -11.98
N ARG A 559 8.33 -25.04 -12.97
CA ARG A 559 8.70 -25.73 -14.20
C ARG A 559 9.25 -24.73 -15.20
N VAL A 560 10.36 -25.08 -15.86
CA VAL A 560 11.12 -24.16 -16.71
C VAL A 560 11.54 -24.82 -18.03
N SER A 561 11.50 -24.05 -19.12
CA SER A 561 12.02 -24.45 -20.41
C SER A 561 13.55 -24.54 -20.41
N PRO A 562 14.16 -25.20 -21.41
CA PRO A 562 15.58 -25.00 -21.70
C PRO A 562 15.94 -23.51 -21.73
N HIS A 563 17.19 -23.19 -21.38
CA HIS A 563 17.72 -21.82 -21.39
C HIS A 563 17.08 -20.81 -20.43
N TYR A 564 16.17 -21.24 -19.53
CA TYR A 564 15.50 -20.34 -18.61
C TYR A 564 16.46 -19.52 -17.74
N PHE A 565 17.46 -20.17 -17.14
CA PHE A 565 18.41 -19.52 -16.24
C PHE A 565 19.26 -18.44 -16.95
N GLU A 566 19.65 -18.69 -18.20
CA GLU A 566 20.37 -17.70 -19.05
C GLU A 566 19.47 -16.52 -19.39
N THR A 567 18.21 -16.81 -19.77
CA THR A 567 17.23 -15.81 -20.18
C THR A 567 16.85 -14.88 -19.02
N ILE A 568 16.67 -15.42 -17.80
CA ILE A 568 16.40 -14.65 -16.58
C ILE A 568 17.68 -14.03 -15.99
N GLY A 569 18.85 -14.61 -16.30
CA GLY A 569 20.14 -14.15 -15.78
C GLY A 569 20.48 -14.67 -14.38
N THR A 570 19.97 -15.84 -14.01
CA THR A 570 20.32 -16.54 -12.77
C THR A 570 21.48 -17.51 -13.03
N LYS A 571 22.53 -17.45 -12.21
CA LYS A 571 23.73 -18.26 -12.42
C LYS A 571 23.60 -19.68 -11.87
N ILE A 572 24.04 -20.68 -12.66
CA ILE A 572 24.34 -22.03 -12.16
C ILE A 572 25.70 -22.01 -11.47
N VAL A 573 25.74 -22.44 -10.22
CA VAL A 573 26.95 -22.50 -9.38
C VAL A 573 27.64 -23.86 -9.53
N GLU A 574 26.86 -24.94 -9.48
CA GLU A 574 27.37 -26.32 -9.54
C GLU A 574 26.52 -27.15 -10.50
N GLY A 575 27.12 -28.17 -11.12
CA GLY A 575 26.43 -29.05 -12.06
C GLY A 575 26.03 -28.32 -13.35
N ARG A 576 24.80 -28.57 -13.83
CA ARG A 576 24.26 -28.03 -15.08
C ARG A 576 22.83 -27.53 -14.96
N ALA A 577 22.43 -26.63 -15.86
CA ALA A 577 21.03 -26.28 -16.10
C ALA A 577 20.28 -27.40 -16.86
N ASN A 578 18.96 -27.28 -16.90
CA ASN A 578 18.13 -28.05 -17.82
C ASN A 578 18.35 -27.60 -19.28
N ASN A 579 18.34 -28.54 -20.21
CA ASN A 579 18.56 -28.28 -21.64
C ASN A 579 17.68 -29.19 -22.52
N GLU A 580 17.86 -29.13 -23.84
CA GLU A 580 17.05 -29.87 -24.82
C GLU A 580 17.17 -31.40 -24.72
N GLN A 581 18.20 -31.92 -24.04
CA GLN A 581 18.41 -33.36 -23.84
C GLN A 581 17.52 -33.91 -22.71
N ASP A 582 16.98 -33.04 -21.86
CA ASP A 582 16.08 -33.41 -20.76
C ASP A 582 14.65 -33.60 -21.29
N THR A 583 14.42 -34.75 -21.93
CA THR A 583 13.14 -35.12 -22.57
C THR A 583 12.31 -36.06 -21.70
N ALA A 584 11.06 -36.30 -22.07
CA ALA A 584 10.15 -37.20 -21.36
C ALA A 584 10.66 -38.65 -21.23
N THR A 585 11.65 -39.05 -22.05
CA THR A 585 12.24 -40.39 -22.01
C THR A 585 13.50 -40.48 -21.15
N THR A 586 14.05 -39.36 -20.68
CA THR A 586 15.21 -39.36 -19.79
C THR A 586 14.76 -39.38 -18.33
N ARG A 587 15.72 -39.59 -17.41
CA ARG A 587 15.42 -39.52 -15.98
C ARG A 587 14.95 -38.12 -15.61
N ASN A 588 13.92 -38.02 -14.77
CA ASN A 588 13.42 -36.73 -14.30
C ASN A 588 14.46 -36.02 -13.45
N ILE A 589 14.78 -34.78 -13.81
CA ILE A 589 15.82 -33.98 -13.18
C ILE A 589 15.22 -32.78 -12.45
N ALA A 590 15.97 -32.28 -11.47
CA ALA A 590 15.73 -31.01 -10.82
C ALA A 590 17.02 -30.19 -10.72
N VAL A 591 16.87 -28.88 -10.83
CA VAL A 591 17.90 -27.91 -10.45
C VAL A 591 17.44 -27.25 -9.15
N VAL A 592 18.30 -27.13 -8.15
CA VAL A 592 17.92 -26.57 -6.83
C VAL A 592 18.65 -25.25 -6.56
N ASN A 593 18.14 -24.38 -5.69
CA ASN A 593 18.93 -23.25 -5.22
C ASN A 593 19.89 -23.66 -4.09
N ARG A 594 20.91 -22.84 -3.84
CA ARG A 594 21.87 -23.06 -2.75
C ARG A 594 21.18 -23.18 -1.38
N PHE A 595 20.10 -22.44 -1.12
CA PHE A 595 19.35 -22.55 0.13
C PHE A 595 18.68 -23.92 0.31
N PHE A 596 18.17 -24.54 -0.77
CA PHE A 596 17.64 -25.90 -0.73
C PHE A 596 18.74 -26.89 -0.36
N GLU A 597 19.91 -26.79 -1.01
CA GLU A 597 21.06 -27.64 -0.71
C GLU A 597 21.45 -27.58 0.77
N GLN A 598 21.62 -26.37 1.30
CA GLN A 598 22.00 -26.16 2.70
C GLN A 598 20.96 -26.66 3.71
N LYS A 599 19.68 -26.62 3.34
CA LYS A 599 18.59 -27.03 4.23
C LYS A 599 18.47 -28.55 4.32
N TYR A 600 18.55 -29.25 3.18
CA TYR A 600 18.27 -30.69 3.11
C TYR A 600 19.54 -31.56 3.13
N PHE A 601 20.70 -31.04 2.72
CA PHE A 601 21.95 -31.81 2.64
C PHE A 601 23.04 -31.18 3.53
N LYS A 602 23.28 -31.79 4.71
CA LYS A 602 24.21 -31.26 5.73
C LYS A 602 25.67 -31.21 5.28
N ASP A 603 26.04 -32.05 4.32
CA ASP A 603 27.36 -32.08 3.67
C ASP A 603 27.52 -31.01 2.59
N GLY A 604 26.44 -30.32 2.21
CA GLY A 604 26.45 -29.25 1.20
C GLY A 604 26.69 -29.76 -0.21
N HIS A 605 26.33 -31.03 -0.51
CA HIS A 605 26.49 -31.63 -1.83
C HIS A 605 25.17 -32.27 -2.29
N ALA A 606 24.36 -31.49 -3.01
CA ALA A 606 23.07 -31.95 -3.51
C ALA A 606 23.16 -32.74 -4.83
N ILE A 607 24.21 -32.54 -5.64
CA ILE A 607 24.33 -33.15 -6.97
C ILE A 607 24.30 -34.68 -6.90
N GLY A 608 23.47 -35.30 -7.74
CA GLY A 608 23.29 -36.76 -7.83
C GLY A 608 22.42 -37.36 -6.73
N LYS A 609 21.93 -36.55 -5.78
CA LYS A 609 20.96 -36.98 -4.77
C LYS A 609 19.54 -37.00 -5.36
N HIS A 610 18.66 -37.74 -4.70
CA HIS A 610 17.27 -37.93 -5.13
C HIS A 610 16.30 -37.43 -4.07
N PHE A 611 15.21 -36.84 -4.53
CA PHE A 611 14.09 -36.45 -3.69
C PHE A 611 12.77 -36.61 -4.46
N SER A 612 11.67 -36.47 -3.73
CA SER A 612 10.32 -36.40 -4.29
C SER A 612 9.52 -35.32 -3.59
N ASN A 613 8.47 -34.85 -4.27
CA ASN A 613 7.41 -34.01 -3.71
C ASN A 613 6.15 -34.82 -3.35
N ASP A 614 6.17 -36.14 -3.55
CA ASP A 614 5.13 -37.08 -3.14
C ASP A 614 5.71 -38.13 -2.19
N ILE A 615 5.12 -38.23 -1.01
CA ILE A 615 5.51 -39.19 0.03
C ILE A 615 5.34 -40.64 -0.42
N LYS A 616 4.38 -40.91 -1.32
CA LYS A 616 4.05 -42.27 -1.80
C LYS A 616 5.01 -42.73 -2.90
N ASN A 617 5.72 -41.80 -3.52
CA ASN A 617 6.59 -42.05 -4.66
C ASN A 617 7.99 -41.46 -4.43
N PRO A 618 8.84 -42.10 -3.61
CA PRO A 618 10.16 -41.57 -3.30
C PRO A 618 11.09 -41.52 -4.52
N GLY A 619 12.00 -40.55 -4.53
CA GLY A 619 13.14 -40.49 -5.46
C GLY A 619 12.83 -40.12 -6.92
N TRP A 620 11.72 -39.42 -7.19
CA TRP A 620 11.35 -39.03 -8.57
C TRP A 620 12.37 -38.14 -9.28
N PHE A 621 13.02 -37.23 -8.55
CA PHE A 621 13.88 -36.21 -9.16
C PHE A 621 15.33 -36.42 -8.76
N GLU A 622 16.22 -36.44 -9.74
CA GLU A 622 17.67 -36.36 -9.53
C GLU A 622 18.14 -34.90 -9.59
N ILE A 623 18.92 -34.47 -8.59
CA ILE A 623 19.48 -33.12 -8.58
C ILE A 623 20.70 -33.06 -9.50
N VAL A 624 20.64 -32.25 -10.56
CA VAL A 624 21.72 -32.15 -11.58
C VAL A 624 22.41 -30.80 -11.60
N GLY A 625 21.89 -29.81 -10.86
CA GLY A 625 22.47 -28.47 -10.79
C GLY A 625 22.05 -27.72 -9.54
N VAL A 626 22.91 -26.77 -9.13
CA VAL A 626 22.65 -25.84 -8.03
C VAL A 626 22.76 -24.40 -8.56
N THR A 627 21.72 -23.59 -8.40
CA THR A 627 21.71 -22.17 -8.76
C THR A 627 22.13 -21.29 -7.59
N GLU A 628 22.47 -20.04 -7.87
CA GLU A 628 22.49 -19.03 -6.83
C GLU A 628 21.09 -18.78 -6.25
N ASP A 629 21.04 -18.19 -5.05
CA ASP A 629 19.79 -17.91 -4.38
C ASP A 629 19.05 -16.74 -5.06
N THR A 630 17.80 -16.99 -5.44
CA THR A 630 16.96 -16.04 -6.15
C THR A 630 15.78 -15.61 -5.28
N ARG A 631 15.54 -14.31 -5.15
CA ARG A 631 14.36 -13.76 -4.47
C ARG A 631 13.13 -13.87 -5.38
N TYR A 632 12.39 -14.96 -5.23
CA TYR A 632 11.29 -15.29 -6.12
C TYR A 632 9.95 -14.65 -5.76
N GLN A 633 9.51 -14.70 -4.49
CA GLN A 633 8.18 -14.20 -4.10
C GLN A 633 8.11 -12.66 -4.01
N GLY A 634 9.14 -12.02 -3.46
CA GLY A 634 9.12 -10.59 -3.21
C GLY A 634 10.42 -10.07 -2.61
N PRO A 635 10.58 -8.74 -2.53
CA PRO A 635 11.84 -8.11 -2.13
C PRO A 635 12.18 -8.27 -0.64
N THR A 636 11.15 -8.44 0.21
CA THR A 636 11.27 -8.58 1.67
C THR A 636 10.99 -10.00 2.16
N SER A 637 10.55 -10.91 1.29
CA SER A 637 10.22 -12.29 1.65
C SER A 637 11.47 -13.02 2.15
N LYS A 638 11.29 -13.94 3.10
CA LYS A 638 12.38 -14.83 3.54
C LYS A 638 12.84 -15.69 2.36
N MET A 639 14.14 -15.97 2.29
CA MET A 639 14.66 -16.94 1.32
C MET A 639 14.01 -18.30 1.60
N ARG A 640 13.56 -18.97 0.54
CA ARG A 640 12.94 -20.30 0.63
C ARG A 640 13.79 -21.31 -0.14
N PRO A 641 13.81 -22.59 0.30
CA PRO A 641 14.35 -23.65 -0.53
C PRO A 641 13.52 -23.72 -1.81
N MET A 642 14.18 -23.86 -2.95
CA MET A 642 13.54 -23.84 -4.25
C MET A 642 14.14 -24.88 -5.20
N TYR A 643 13.29 -25.53 -6.00
CA TYR A 643 13.71 -26.42 -7.06
C TYR A 643 13.00 -26.11 -8.39
N PHE A 644 13.64 -26.46 -9.50
CA PHE A 644 13.20 -26.19 -10.85
C PHE A 644 13.11 -27.49 -11.63
N LEU A 645 11.95 -27.77 -12.22
CA LEU A 645 11.70 -28.97 -13.02
C LEU A 645 11.77 -28.67 -14.51
N ALA A 646 12.25 -29.63 -15.31
CA ALA A 646 12.32 -29.46 -16.75
C ALA A 646 10.93 -29.49 -17.41
N GLN A 647 10.67 -28.57 -18.34
CA GLN A 647 9.43 -28.50 -19.10
C GLN A 647 9.09 -29.80 -19.84
N GLY A 648 10.10 -30.43 -20.45
CA GLY A 648 9.90 -31.61 -21.30
C GLY A 648 9.68 -32.91 -20.54
N GLN A 649 9.64 -32.88 -19.21
CA GLN A 649 9.57 -34.04 -18.34
C GLN A 649 8.30 -34.00 -17.49
N SER A 650 7.70 -35.16 -17.25
CA SER A 650 6.54 -35.28 -16.37
C SER A 650 6.61 -36.56 -15.57
N VAL A 651 6.15 -36.51 -14.33
CA VAL A 651 5.97 -37.71 -13.50
C VAL A 651 4.54 -38.24 -13.64
N HIS A 652 4.36 -39.55 -13.47
CA HIS A 652 3.03 -40.14 -13.42
C HIS A 652 2.76 -40.68 -12.01
N SER A 653 1.67 -40.26 -11.41
CA SER A 653 1.23 -40.75 -10.10
C SER A 653 -0.10 -41.47 -10.25
N SER A 654 -0.26 -42.56 -9.51
CA SER A 654 -1.54 -43.27 -9.38
C SER A 654 -2.55 -42.48 -8.53
N GLU A 655 -2.10 -41.46 -7.80
CA GLU A 655 -2.96 -40.56 -7.04
C GLU A 655 -3.60 -39.52 -7.97
N PRO A 656 -4.93 -39.54 -8.19
CA PRO A 656 -5.58 -38.65 -9.16
C PRO A 656 -5.33 -37.16 -8.89
N ARG A 657 -5.26 -36.78 -7.61
CA ARG A 657 -4.97 -35.40 -7.19
C ARG A 657 -3.58 -34.97 -7.64
N TYR A 658 -2.56 -35.79 -7.36
CA TYR A 658 -1.19 -35.47 -7.76
C TYR A 658 -1.08 -35.37 -9.29
N GLN A 659 -1.72 -36.29 -10.02
CA GLN A 659 -1.74 -36.22 -11.49
C GLN A 659 -2.37 -34.91 -12.01
N GLN A 660 -3.46 -34.44 -11.40
CA GLN A 660 -4.07 -33.17 -11.76
C GLN A 660 -3.14 -31.96 -11.51
N PHE A 661 -2.42 -31.95 -10.39
CA PHE A 661 -1.40 -30.92 -10.12
C PHE A 661 -0.26 -30.97 -11.13
N GLU A 662 0.23 -32.16 -11.45
CA GLU A 662 1.28 -32.34 -12.45
C GLU A 662 0.82 -31.88 -13.85
N ASP A 663 -0.39 -32.24 -14.27
CA ASP A 663 -0.97 -31.81 -15.55
C ASP A 663 -1.12 -30.28 -15.60
N ARG A 664 -1.56 -29.66 -14.51
CA ARG A 664 -1.66 -28.19 -14.38
C ARG A 664 -0.28 -27.51 -14.46
N SER A 665 0.77 -28.16 -13.95
CA SER A 665 2.13 -27.61 -13.98
C SER A 665 2.75 -27.52 -15.38
N GLN A 666 2.15 -28.15 -16.40
CA GLN A 666 2.63 -28.11 -17.78
C GLN A 666 2.21 -26.83 -18.53
N TYR A 667 1.23 -26.09 -17.99
CA TYR A 667 0.78 -24.80 -18.54
C TYR A 667 1.72 -23.67 -18.09
N LEU A 668 2.84 -23.52 -18.80
CA LEU A 668 3.81 -22.46 -18.60
C LEU A 668 3.22 -21.12 -19.05
N ASN A 669 2.81 -20.33 -18.05
CA ASN A 669 2.08 -19.09 -18.27
C ASN A 669 2.99 -17.88 -18.47
N ALA A 670 4.24 -17.96 -18.02
CA ALA A 670 5.20 -16.87 -18.13
C ALA A 670 6.19 -17.11 -19.28
N ILE A 671 6.46 -16.06 -20.04
CA ILE A 671 7.45 -16.04 -21.11
C ILE A 671 8.43 -14.92 -20.83
N ALA A 672 9.72 -15.25 -20.79
CA ALA A 672 10.80 -14.28 -20.70
C ALA A 672 11.45 -14.12 -22.07
N ILE A 673 11.64 -12.88 -22.50
CA ILE A 673 12.33 -12.52 -23.75
C ILE A 673 13.57 -11.71 -23.42
N GLN A 674 14.74 -12.21 -23.79
CA GLN A 674 15.98 -11.46 -23.77
C GLN A 674 16.21 -10.79 -25.13
N THR A 675 16.60 -9.51 -25.11
CA THR A 675 16.86 -8.71 -26.30
C THR A 675 18.29 -8.17 -26.34
N ALA A 676 18.79 -7.82 -27.52
CA ALA A 676 20.09 -7.17 -27.66
C ALA A 676 20.10 -5.72 -27.13
N GLY A 677 18.93 -5.10 -27.08
CA GLY A 677 18.68 -3.71 -26.67
C GLY A 677 17.19 -3.39 -26.83
N PRO A 678 16.76 -2.13 -26.65
CA PRO A 678 15.37 -1.74 -26.79
C PRO A 678 14.81 -2.08 -28.19
N VAL A 679 13.71 -2.83 -28.25
CA VAL A 679 13.04 -3.19 -29.51
C VAL A 679 11.76 -2.35 -29.64
N PRO A 680 11.65 -1.46 -30.65
CA PRO A 680 10.47 -0.63 -30.83
C PRO A 680 9.20 -1.47 -31.05
N ASN A 681 8.11 -1.10 -30.37
CA ASN A 681 6.79 -1.74 -30.50
C ASN A 681 6.80 -3.27 -30.28
N LEU A 682 7.69 -3.78 -29.42
CA LEU A 682 7.81 -5.21 -29.16
C LEU A 682 6.48 -5.85 -28.73
N GLU A 683 5.71 -5.20 -27.86
CA GLU A 683 4.40 -5.70 -27.42
C GLU A 683 3.45 -5.99 -28.60
N ALA A 684 3.34 -5.06 -29.55
CA ALA A 684 2.48 -5.21 -30.71
C ALA A 684 2.97 -6.32 -31.66
N GLN A 685 4.29 -6.56 -31.71
CA GLN A 685 4.89 -7.65 -32.47
C GLN A 685 4.62 -9.00 -31.80
N VAL A 686 4.79 -9.08 -30.47
CA VAL A 686 4.45 -10.27 -29.67
C VAL A 686 2.98 -10.60 -29.81
N ARG A 687 2.07 -9.63 -29.65
CA ARG A 687 0.62 -9.85 -29.80
C ARG A 687 0.27 -10.42 -31.17
N ARG A 688 0.94 -9.96 -32.24
CA ARG A 688 0.78 -10.54 -33.59
C ARG A 688 1.33 -11.96 -33.69
N ALA A 689 2.52 -12.21 -33.13
CA ALA A 689 3.15 -13.53 -33.13
C ALA A 689 2.29 -14.57 -32.40
N LEU A 690 1.68 -14.21 -31.27
CA LEU A 690 0.71 -15.05 -30.54
C LEU A 690 -0.54 -15.30 -31.38
N ALA A 691 -1.16 -14.25 -31.92
CA ALA A 691 -2.38 -14.36 -32.71
C ALA A 691 -2.20 -15.16 -34.03
N GLN A 692 -0.98 -15.19 -34.60
CA GLN A 692 -0.63 -16.02 -35.75
C GLN A 692 -0.60 -17.52 -35.41
N VAL A 693 -0.30 -17.88 -34.16
CA VAL A 693 -0.38 -19.26 -33.67
C VAL A 693 -1.83 -19.61 -33.37
N ASN A 694 -2.49 -18.78 -32.56
CA ASN A 694 -3.90 -18.94 -32.21
C ASN A 694 -4.50 -17.58 -31.77
N PRO A 695 -5.58 -17.08 -32.41
CA PRO A 695 -6.23 -15.81 -32.04
C PRO A 695 -6.83 -15.76 -30.62
N ASP A 696 -7.08 -16.91 -30.00
CA ASP A 696 -7.60 -17.02 -28.64
C ASP A 696 -6.47 -17.06 -27.57
N LEU A 697 -5.19 -17.13 -27.98
CA LEU A 697 -4.04 -16.89 -27.09
C LEU A 697 -3.92 -15.38 -26.78
N ALA A 698 -4.67 -14.94 -25.78
CA ALA A 698 -4.61 -13.58 -25.30
C ALA A 698 -3.25 -13.27 -24.65
N LEU A 699 -2.61 -12.18 -25.08
CA LEU A 699 -1.52 -11.56 -24.33
C LEU A 699 -2.11 -10.95 -23.05
N ILE A 700 -1.77 -11.53 -21.90
CA ILE A 700 -2.29 -11.17 -20.59
C ILE A 700 -1.62 -9.88 -20.12
N ASP A 701 -0.30 -9.94 -19.92
CA ASP A 701 0.52 -8.83 -19.47
C ASP A 701 1.79 -8.76 -20.31
N PHE A 702 2.35 -7.56 -20.43
CA PHE A 702 3.61 -7.32 -21.13
C PHE A 702 4.34 -6.16 -20.45
N ASN A 703 5.47 -6.46 -19.81
CA ASN A 703 6.26 -5.46 -19.08
C ASN A 703 7.75 -5.67 -19.35
N THR A 704 8.54 -4.61 -19.21
CA THR A 704 9.98 -4.83 -19.03
C THR A 704 10.21 -5.54 -17.69
N PHE A 705 11.23 -6.40 -17.60
CA PHE A 705 11.49 -7.10 -16.34
C PHE A 705 11.87 -6.11 -15.22
N ALA A 706 12.52 -5.00 -15.57
CA ALA A 706 12.79 -3.90 -14.65
C ALA A 706 11.50 -3.23 -14.11
N GLU A 707 10.44 -3.11 -14.91
CA GLU A 707 9.15 -2.58 -14.46
C GLU A 707 8.42 -3.54 -13.51
N GLN A 708 8.42 -4.85 -13.80
CA GLN A 708 7.87 -5.87 -12.89
C GLN A 708 8.55 -5.81 -11.52
N VAL A 709 9.89 -5.80 -11.50
CA VAL A 709 10.68 -5.68 -10.26
C VAL A 709 10.40 -4.35 -9.55
N LYS A 710 10.31 -3.24 -10.28
CA LYS A 710 10.00 -1.93 -9.70
C LYS A 710 8.59 -1.88 -9.07
N GLY A 711 7.62 -2.58 -9.67
CA GLY A 711 6.24 -2.68 -9.17
C GLY A 711 6.17 -3.24 -7.75
N ASN A 712 7.08 -4.14 -7.39
CA ASN A 712 7.18 -4.76 -6.07
C ASN A 712 7.63 -3.79 -4.95
N PHE A 713 8.05 -2.56 -5.28
CA PHE A 713 8.48 -1.54 -4.31
C PHE A 713 7.48 -0.39 -4.15
N THR A 714 6.29 -0.48 -4.76
CA THR A 714 5.35 0.66 -4.86
C THR A 714 4.98 1.22 -3.49
N GLN A 715 4.69 0.35 -2.51
CA GLN A 715 4.35 0.76 -1.15
C GLN A 715 5.53 1.47 -0.45
N GLN A 716 6.72 0.87 -0.47
CA GLN A 716 7.92 1.41 0.19
C GLN A 716 8.36 2.73 -0.47
N VAL A 717 8.26 2.83 -1.80
CA VAL A 717 8.50 4.07 -2.55
C VAL A 717 7.52 5.16 -2.13
N MET A 718 6.23 4.85 -2.01
CA MET A 718 5.21 5.82 -1.60
C MET A 718 5.48 6.34 -0.18
N ILE A 719 5.72 5.45 0.79
CA ILE A 719 6.00 5.81 2.18
C ILE A 719 7.29 6.65 2.28
N ALA A 720 8.37 6.25 1.61
CA ALA A 720 9.63 6.99 1.62
C ALA A 720 9.49 8.39 0.99
N LYS A 721 8.80 8.51 -0.16
CA LYS A 721 8.58 9.80 -0.84
C LYS A 721 7.72 10.74 0.00
N LEU A 722 6.61 10.27 0.55
CA LEU A 722 5.72 11.08 1.38
C LEU A 722 6.41 11.53 2.67
N THR A 723 7.13 10.63 3.33
CA THR A 723 7.89 10.98 4.54
C THR A 723 9.00 11.98 4.23
N SER A 724 9.70 11.83 3.09
CA SER A 724 10.71 12.80 2.64
C SER A 724 10.11 14.17 2.35
N PHE A 725 8.96 14.22 1.67
CA PHE A 725 8.22 15.45 1.46
C PHE A 725 7.86 16.12 2.80
N PHE A 726 7.37 15.36 3.78
CA PHE A 726 7.04 15.89 5.10
C PHE A 726 8.26 16.32 5.92
N GLY A 727 9.39 15.63 5.80
CA GLY A 727 10.66 16.04 6.40
C GLY A 727 11.16 17.37 5.84
N ILE A 728 11.13 17.54 4.52
CA ILE A 728 11.48 18.80 3.85
C ILE A 728 10.53 19.92 4.27
N LEU A 729 9.22 19.65 4.29
CA LEU A 729 8.21 20.62 4.72
C LEU A 729 8.44 21.04 6.18
N ALA A 730 8.72 20.10 7.08
CA ALA A 730 9.03 20.38 8.48
C ALA A 730 10.27 21.28 8.61
N LEU A 731 11.33 21.03 7.83
CA LEU A 731 12.53 21.85 7.80
C LEU A 731 12.24 23.29 7.34
N VAL A 732 11.45 23.46 6.28
CA VAL A 732 11.03 24.78 5.78
C VAL A 732 10.21 25.51 6.85
N LEU A 733 9.25 24.82 7.46
CA LEU A 733 8.41 25.38 8.51
C LEU A 733 9.25 25.79 9.73
N ALA A 734 10.17 24.94 10.21
CA ALA A 734 11.05 25.29 11.32
C ALA A 734 11.97 26.48 10.99
N SER A 735 12.43 26.58 9.75
CA SER A 735 13.22 27.72 9.27
C SER A 735 12.42 29.02 9.30
N ILE A 736 11.15 29.00 8.87
CA ILE A 736 10.23 30.15 8.94
C ILE A 736 9.98 30.55 10.40
N GLY A 737 9.75 29.57 11.28
CA GLY A 737 9.55 29.80 12.71
C GLY A 737 10.75 30.47 13.38
N LEU A 738 11.95 29.95 13.12
CA LEU A 738 13.20 30.49 13.63
C LEU A 738 13.47 31.89 13.08
N TYR A 739 13.25 32.12 11.79
CA TYR A 739 13.31 33.46 11.19
C TYR A 739 12.39 34.43 11.92
N GLY A 740 11.13 34.04 12.16
CA GLY A 740 10.14 34.87 12.85
C GLY A 740 10.56 35.24 14.27
N VAL A 741 11.04 34.27 15.07
CA VAL A 741 11.54 34.55 16.44
C VAL A 741 12.78 35.45 16.41
N THR A 742 13.73 35.17 15.53
CA THR A 742 14.99 35.93 15.47
C THR A 742 14.76 37.35 14.98
N ALA A 743 13.92 37.55 13.95
CA ALA A 743 13.51 38.87 13.49
C ALA A 743 12.83 39.68 14.59
N TYR A 744 11.88 39.08 15.32
CA TYR A 744 11.22 39.75 16.44
C TYR A 744 12.17 40.09 17.60
N SER A 745 13.07 39.16 17.94
CA SER A 745 14.08 39.37 18.98
C SER A 745 15.03 40.51 18.61
N VAL A 746 15.40 40.64 17.33
CA VAL A 746 16.19 41.76 16.82
C VAL A 746 15.41 43.07 16.94
N GLU A 747 14.15 43.10 16.50
CA GLU A 747 13.29 44.29 16.53
C GLU A 747 13.11 44.81 17.95
N ARG A 748 12.83 43.93 18.93
CA ARG A 748 12.70 44.29 20.35
C ARG A 748 14.00 44.76 21.00
N ARG A 749 15.15 44.34 20.47
CA ARG A 749 16.48 44.71 20.97
C ARG A 749 17.14 45.81 20.14
N THR A 750 16.41 46.47 19.24
CA THR A 750 16.96 47.53 18.37
C THR A 750 17.64 48.64 19.17
N SER A 751 17.04 49.09 20.27
CA SER A 751 17.62 50.11 21.16
C SER A 751 18.88 49.61 21.89
N GLU A 752 18.85 48.38 22.43
CA GLU A 752 20.02 47.75 23.07
C GLU A 752 21.18 47.57 22.08
N ILE A 753 20.88 47.10 20.86
CA ILE A 753 21.84 46.91 19.78
C ILE A 753 22.40 48.27 19.33
N GLY A 754 21.55 49.29 19.22
CA GLY A 754 21.94 50.68 18.93
C GLY A 754 22.88 51.27 19.98
N ILE A 755 22.60 51.06 21.27
CA ILE A 755 23.48 51.48 22.39
C ILE A 755 24.82 50.74 22.31
N ARG A 756 24.83 49.43 22.08
CA ARG A 756 26.08 48.66 21.95
C ARG A 756 26.93 49.11 20.76
N MET A 757 26.31 49.39 19.62
CA MET A 757 27.02 49.92 18.45
C MET A 757 27.53 51.35 18.69
N ALA A 758 26.75 52.19 19.40
CA ALA A 758 27.20 53.53 19.80
C ALA A 758 28.37 53.49 20.80
N LEU A 759 28.45 52.45 21.63
CA LEU A 759 29.57 52.17 22.55
C LEU A 759 30.74 51.43 21.90
N GLY A 760 30.74 51.23 20.58
CA GLY A 760 31.88 50.69 19.82
C GLY A 760 31.84 49.20 19.49
N ALA A 761 30.71 48.50 19.68
CA ALA A 761 30.58 47.12 19.24
C ALA A 761 30.61 47.03 17.71
N ASP A 762 31.49 46.18 17.16
CA ASP A 762 31.57 45.94 15.72
C ASP A 762 30.39 45.10 15.21
N ARG A 763 30.12 45.21 13.90
CA ARG A 763 29.01 44.52 13.23
C ARG A 763 29.08 42.99 13.37
N MET A 764 30.30 42.44 13.47
CA MET A 764 30.51 41.00 13.64
C MET A 764 30.08 40.50 15.03
N ASN A 765 30.31 41.29 16.09
CA ASN A 765 29.84 40.93 17.43
C ASN A 765 28.32 40.93 17.53
N VAL A 766 27.63 41.87 16.87
CA VAL A 766 26.15 41.87 16.79
C VAL A 766 25.65 40.64 16.03
N LEU A 767 26.28 40.31 14.89
CA LEU A 767 25.94 39.11 14.12
C LEU A 767 26.11 37.83 14.95
N ARG A 768 27.27 37.67 15.62
CA ARG A 768 27.59 36.51 16.47
C ARG A 768 26.62 36.38 17.65
N LEU A 769 26.18 37.48 18.25
CA LEU A 769 25.20 37.48 19.34
C LEU A 769 23.85 36.88 18.90
N VAL A 770 23.32 37.33 17.76
CA VAL A 770 22.04 36.86 17.24
C VAL A 770 22.14 35.39 16.81
N LEU A 771 23.20 35.03 16.08
CA LEU A 771 23.44 33.65 15.65
C LEU A 771 23.59 32.71 16.86
N ARG A 772 24.37 33.07 17.88
CA ARG A 772 24.55 32.25 19.10
C ARG A 772 23.22 31.94 19.78
N SER A 773 22.31 32.91 19.85
CA SER A 773 20.99 32.70 20.43
C SER A 773 20.14 31.72 19.61
N ALA A 774 20.21 31.78 18.28
CA ALA A 774 19.49 30.86 17.39
C ALA A 774 20.05 29.42 17.50
N PHE A 775 21.39 29.28 17.44
CA PHE A 775 22.04 27.98 17.57
C PHE A 775 21.86 27.34 18.94
N LEU A 776 21.77 28.12 20.02
CA LEU A 776 21.47 27.57 21.34
C LEU A 776 20.07 26.92 21.39
N GLN A 777 19.07 27.56 20.77
CA GLN A 777 17.70 27.00 20.71
C GLN A 777 17.66 25.73 19.89
N VAL A 778 18.30 25.73 18.72
CA VAL A 778 18.45 24.54 17.88
C VAL A 778 19.18 23.44 18.64
N GLY A 779 20.29 23.76 19.32
CA GLY A 779 21.08 22.82 20.11
C GLY A 779 20.25 22.13 21.20
N ILE A 780 19.44 22.87 21.95
CA ILE A 780 18.53 22.27 22.94
C ILE A 780 17.48 21.38 22.25
N GLY A 781 16.95 21.82 21.10
CA GLY A 781 16.05 21.02 20.28
C GLY A 781 16.67 19.71 19.81
N LEU A 782 17.95 19.72 19.44
CA LEU A 782 18.70 18.51 19.08
C LEU A 782 18.89 17.58 20.28
N VAL A 783 19.23 18.10 21.46
CA VAL A 783 19.37 17.28 22.69
C VAL A 783 18.08 16.54 23.03
N ILE A 784 16.92 17.16 22.79
CA ILE A 784 15.61 16.54 23.00
C ILE A 784 15.24 15.62 21.82
N GLY A 785 15.50 16.06 20.60
CA GLY A 785 15.10 15.36 19.38
C GLY A 785 15.88 14.06 19.15
N ILE A 786 17.14 13.97 19.58
CA ILE A 786 17.96 12.75 19.42
C ILE A 786 17.34 11.55 20.15
N PRO A 787 17.04 11.61 21.48
CA PRO A 787 16.33 10.53 22.17
C PRO A 787 15.00 10.14 21.53
N VAL A 788 14.20 11.14 21.12
CA VAL A 788 12.90 10.90 20.48
C VAL A 788 13.08 10.20 19.13
N THR A 789 14.10 10.59 18.36
CA THR A 789 14.43 9.97 17.07
C THR A 789 14.87 8.52 17.27
N ILE A 790 15.73 8.24 18.27
CA ILE A 790 16.19 6.88 18.57
C ILE A 790 15.01 5.99 19.00
N PHE A 791 14.11 6.52 19.83
CA PHE A 791 12.91 5.80 20.24
C PHE A 791 11.95 5.58 19.06
N GLY A 792 11.69 6.60 18.24
CA GLY A 792 10.87 6.50 17.05
C GLY A 792 11.42 5.51 16.02
N GLY A 793 12.75 5.47 15.85
CA GLY A 793 13.42 4.50 14.99
C GLY A 793 13.21 3.04 15.44
N ARG A 794 13.02 2.77 16.74
CA ARG A 794 12.67 1.43 17.24
C ARG A 794 11.25 1.05 16.88
N ILE A 795 10.30 1.98 16.97
CA ILE A 795 8.91 1.75 16.54
C ILE A 795 8.87 1.46 15.04
N MET A 796 9.70 2.14 14.26
CA MET A 796 9.81 1.94 12.81
C MET A 796 10.67 0.74 12.41
N ALA A 797 11.28 0.01 13.35
CA ALA A 797 12.26 -1.02 13.04
C ALA A 797 11.69 -2.15 12.16
N SER A 798 10.39 -2.47 12.31
CA SER A 798 9.71 -3.44 11.46
C SER A 798 9.57 -3.01 9.99
N GLN A 799 9.67 -1.70 9.71
CA GLN A 799 9.58 -1.13 8.37
C GLN A 799 10.96 -0.83 7.74
N LEU A 800 12.05 -1.02 8.48
CA LEU A 800 13.41 -0.73 8.01
C LEU A 800 14.11 -2.01 7.54
N PHE A 801 14.70 -1.95 6.36
CA PHE A 801 15.45 -3.04 5.74
C PHE A 801 16.93 -2.68 5.60
N GLY A 802 17.80 -3.53 6.16
CA GLY A 802 19.25 -3.36 6.05
C GLY A 802 19.78 -2.06 6.68
N VAL A 803 19.00 -1.40 7.55
CA VAL A 803 19.38 -0.16 8.23
C VAL A 803 19.11 -0.31 9.71
N LYS A 804 20.08 0.08 10.55
CA LYS A 804 19.89 0.10 12.01
C LYS A 804 18.89 1.21 12.36
N SER A 805 18.03 0.96 13.35
CA SER A 805 17.09 1.96 13.87
C SER A 805 17.75 3.26 14.38
N TYR A 806 19.07 3.25 14.61
CA TYR A 806 19.88 4.38 15.08
C TYR A 806 21.06 4.68 14.16
N ASP A 807 20.88 4.75 12.83
CA ASP A 807 21.98 5.02 11.90
C ASP A 807 22.69 6.37 12.20
N PRO A 808 23.95 6.36 12.70
CA PRO A 808 24.64 7.59 13.09
C PRO A 808 24.92 8.52 11.92
N LEU A 809 25.10 7.98 10.71
CA LEU A 809 25.35 8.77 9.52
C LEU A 809 24.13 9.63 9.17
N ILE A 810 22.94 9.02 9.18
CA ILE A 810 21.68 9.74 8.90
C ILE A 810 21.43 10.81 9.96
N LEU A 811 21.68 10.49 11.23
CA LEU A 811 21.56 11.47 12.32
C LEU A 811 22.51 12.65 12.12
N CYS A 812 23.79 12.40 11.81
CA CYS A 812 24.77 13.44 11.54
C CYS A 812 24.41 14.31 10.32
N VAL A 813 24.02 13.69 9.19
CA VAL A 813 23.58 14.41 8.00
C VAL A 813 22.37 15.29 8.32
N THR A 814 21.41 14.77 9.06
CA THR A 814 20.21 15.52 9.44
C THR A 814 20.54 16.70 10.34
N ILE A 815 21.43 16.53 11.33
CA ILE A 815 21.90 17.60 12.21
C ILE A 815 22.57 18.71 11.39
N ILE A 816 23.42 18.35 10.42
CA ILE A 816 24.10 19.31 9.53
C ILE A 816 23.08 20.08 8.68
N VAL A 817 22.13 19.38 8.07
CA VAL A 817 21.07 20.00 7.26
C VAL A 817 20.23 20.98 8.10
N LEU A 818 19.85 20.58 9.31
CA LEU A 818 19.07 21.42 10.22
C LEU A 818 19.88 22.63 10.69
N ALA A 819 21.16 22.45 11.02
CA ALA A 819 22.08 23.53 11.40
C ALA A 819 22.30 24.52 10.24
N ALA A 820 22.45 24.04 9.00
CA ALA A 820 22.58 24.87 7.81
C ALA A 820 21.30 25.68 7.55
N ALA A 821 20.13 25.06 7.64
CA ALA A 821 18.86 25.75 7.50
C ALA A 821 18.67 26.81 8.60
N ALA A 822 19.02 26.48 9.85
CA ALA A 822 18.97 27.41 10.96
C ALA A 822 19.92 28.60 10.77
N PHE A 823 21.12 28.36 10.26
CA PHE A 823 22.08 29.41 9.90
C PHE A 823 21.47 30.36 8.86
N VAL A 824 20.94 29.84 7.76
CA VAL A 824 20.33 30.64 6.70
C VAL A 824 19.15 31.45 7.22
N ALA A 825 18.26 30.84 8.01
CA ALA A 825 17.09 31.50 8.60
C ALA A 825 17.48 32.63 9.57
N ALA A 826 18.49 32.43 10.41
CA ALA A 826 18.94 33.42 11.38
C ALA A 826 19.85 34.51 10.77
N LEU A 827 20.54 34.21 9.67
CA LEU A 827 21.49 35.13 9.02
C LEU A 827 20.79 36.37 8.46
N VAL A 828 19.59 36.23 7.89
CA VAL A 828 18.87 37.36 7.29
C VAL A 828 18.49 38.42 8.35
N PRO A 829 17.84 38.07 9.48
CA PRO A 829 17.60 39.03 10.57
C PRO A 829 18.88 39.54 11.23
N ALA A 830 19.89 38.67 11.42
CA ALA A 830 21.16 39.07 12.02
C ALA A 830 21.91 40.11 11.18
N ARG A 831 21.93 39.95 9.85
CA ARG A 831 22.50 40.95 8.92
C ARG A 831 21.71 42.26 8.95
N ARG A 832 20.38 42.20 9.01
CA ARG A 832 19.55 43.40 9.18
C ARG A 832 19.89 44.12 10.49
N ALA A 833 20.04 43.40 11.59
CA ALA A 833 20.43 43.96 12.89
C ALA A 833 21.80 44.67 12.83
N ALA A 834 22.78 44.01 12.23
CA ALA A 834 24.15 44.54 12.10
C ALA A 834 24.25 45.72 11.10
N GLY A 835 23.26 45.89 10.23
CA GLY A 835 23.17 46.98 9.26
C GLY A 835 22.43 48.23 9.77
N LEU A 836 21.91 48.22 11.01
CA LEU A 836 21.20 49.36 11.58
C LEU A 836 22.16 50.53 11.86
N GLU A 837 21.79 51.74 11.47
CA GLU A 837 22.53 52.96 11.83
C GLU A 837 22.25 53.32 13.29
N PRO A 838 23.28 53.51 14.15
CA PRO A 838 23.10 53.80 15.58
C PRO A 838 22.18 54.99 15.85
N MET A 839 22.30 56.04 15.02
CA MET A 839 21.49 57.25 15.12
C MET A 839 20.00 57.04 14.80
N ARG A 840 19.66 56.11 13.88
CA ARG A 840 18.26 55.75 13.58
C ARG A 840 17.69 54.81 14.64
N ALA A 841 18.49 53.88 15.14
CA ALA A 841 18.08 52.93 16.19
C ALA A 841 17.74 53.62 17.52
N LEU A 842 18.38 54.76 17.82
CA LEU A 842 18.12 55.59 19.00
C LEU A 842 16.96 56.60 18.82
N ARG A 843 16.51 56.84 17.58
CA ARG A 843 15.43 57.78 17.24
C ARG A 843 14.07 57.14 17.00
N MET A 844 14.01 55.80 16.86
CA MET A 844 12.74 55.08 16.77
C MET A 844 12.16 54.92 18.19
N GLU A 845 11.16 55.74 18.52
CA GLU A 845 10.24 55.56 19.65
C GLU A 845 8.95 54.86 19.22
#